data_AF-A0AAP1MQY4-F1
#
_entry.id   AF-A0AAP1MQY4-F1
#
_cell.length_a   1.000
_cell.length_b   1.000
_cell.length_c   1.000
_cell.angle_alpha   90.00
_cell.angle_beta   90.00
_cell.angle_gamma   90.00
#
_symmetry.space_group_name_H-M   'P 1'
#
loop_
_entity.id
_entity.type
_entity.pdbx_description
1 polymer ?
#
loop_
_entity_poly.entity_id
_entity_poly.type
_entity_poly.pdbx_seq_one_letter_code
_entity_poly.pdbx_strand_id
1 'polypeptide(L)'
;MLAVFLPPYPFRGLKAPYLWLFYKYLHCATDKILFITGDDYLDIINDDSQHGRWEYDSASMASLGYALPDDASIARHEYLHLDNGLYETLLSHHHHDPIKSFSAFLTERIPELETELHALLGSKEGIVDQIDAFISICNCPSLEHIAKTLGKEVMHIEIGPLRAPMYRNTAYLDFAGVNGGTEASARYEQCRAELDIKASLDDLHHYFLEALPPTENTNSSAAGVVLQVEDDSNLIAYNHGFTNISLISYVRQLHEKDDILVRAHPGSLFRLRNDVFTIDDSANSLAFINKCKEVFTINSSVGLEAMLTGKKITVLGDCSYSFINELSGEPARANAAAFYLFSYLVPFDLVFDQEYLNFRLRHPEEQEIVGKHLEFYSADMPGNPSEVAHTLSSLINEAISQDKAMRKILENSLQEHNKQLDLLKNQLAAEVAEREKLAATLVQLQDKAEAETHAKAGWISAVETKQEEINRMRNSLSWKLTMPVRMSGRVLRGEFSTIKAMARYHATSGNGTLSRFLLSGGLLSKSKYKTALRLIMSGNWKGAADGFKRVMNRAATDSAPAAAFLDNGDVRILATQHTLFVAHLIEKSLRENGVTAQVSTAYVAEHDNGQLHIVVCPQMFEQLPKHYIAFQMEQSVNSRWFTEDYFARLNNAVAIFDYSLKNIEYLLQQGIAYQKLFYMPISSYADYPSYLSQIGYDLSEKKGDKAADVLFYGDPNCERRKAYLQELKKHFNVTVASEVFGDRLTKMVKDARVVINIHYYEDALLETTRLYETLSLGTPIVSESSSDIEEHQDLQGVIDFCPVGDIQAMVEKLRALLSDEQHYCEKRATIARFTAEDKKNNVYLKRYLLSIDKLTFPQYESSYSFEDIEENDIPRLCLSLSETPVRRKAFFKSPSHGFRFFDGIRYRIGWIGCGMSYKYMLTAMLASKAKMGIICEDDVIFPLDYDQKLNKIIDHLQSTEVEWHIFAGIIAHLHDDTRIIDVREIDGIEYVYIDKMTSMVMNIYSRSGMALISQWDETNIDAETNTIDRYVESAQDLVVVTTVPFLVGYAEEQQSTLWGFENSQYTSLIKASEELLAKKVAEFKRNR
;
A
#
# COMPACT_ATOMS: atom_id res chain seq x y z
N MET A 1 -30.30 -5.90 -28.01
CA MET A 1 -29.94 -6.47 -26.70
C MET A 1 -29.26 -7.81 -26.89
N LEU A 2 -28.26 -8.13 -26.07
CA LEU A 2 -27.58 -9.44 -26.08
C LEU A 2 -28.31 -10.46 -25.19
N ALA A 3 -28.30 -11.73 -25.59
CA ALA A 3 -28.82 -12.85 -24.79
C ALA A 3 -27.69 -13.76 -24.31
N VAL A 4 -27.33 -13.69 -23.02
CA VAL A 4 -26.23 -14.46 -22.42
C VAL A 4 -26.77 -15.76 -21.81
N PHE A 5 -26.32 -16.89 -22.34
CA PHE A 5 -26.69 -18.23 -21.89
C PHE A 5 -25.67 -18.76 -20.87
N LEU A 6 -26.13 -18.93 -19.63
CA LEU A 6 -25.34 -19.43 -18.50
C LEU A 6 -26.07 -20.60 -17.84
N PRO A 7 -25.87 -21.84 -18.31
CA PRO A 7 -26.66 -22.98 -17.83
C PRO A 7 -26.38 -23.24 -16.33
N PRO A 8 -27.42 -23.59 -15.54
CA PRO A 8 -27.28 -23.84 -14.10
C PRO A 8 -26.84 -25.27 -13.76
N TYR A 9 -26.82 -26.16 -14.75
CA TYR A 9 -26.66 -27.59 -14.55
C TYR A 9 -25.30 -27.96 -13.92
N PRO A 10 -25.27 -28.60 -12.74
CA PRO A 10 -24.05 -28.85 -11.98
C PRO A 10 -23.31 -30.10 -12.49
N PHE A 11 -22.96 -30.14 -13.78
CA PHE A 11 -22.26 -31.27 -14.41
C PHE A 11 -20.97 -31.69 -13.69
N ARG A 12 -20.27 -30.71 -13.09
CA ARG A 12 -19.02 -30.89 -12.33
C ARG A 12 -19.23 -30.84 -10.80
N GLY A 13 -20.47 -31.00 -10.36
CA GLY A 13 -20.83 -30.94 -8.93
C GLY A 13 -20.85 -29.53 -8.31
N LEU A 14 -20.75 -28.48 -9.14
CA LEU A 14 -20.80 -27.09 -8.70
C LEU A 14 -22.04 -26.39 -9.29
N LYS A 15 -22.89 -25.83 -8.42
CA LYS A 15 -24.02 -24.98 -8.82
C LYS A 15 -23.54 -23.62 -9.33
N ALA A 16 -24.28 -22.99 -10.23
CA ALA A 16 -23.86 -21.75 -10.89
C ALA A 16 -22.39 -21.80 -11.34
N PRO A 17 -22.01 -22.76 -12.21
CA PRO A 17 -20.61 -23.05 -12.52
C PRO A 17 -19.90 -21.92 -13.27
N TYR A 18 -20.66 -20.99 -13.88
CA TYR A 18 -20.16 -19.88 -14.68
C TYR A 18 -20.40 -18.52 -14.00
N LEU A 19 -20.43 -18.51 -12.65
CA LEU A 19 -20.78 -17.34 -11.86
C LEU A 19 -19.88 -16.12 -12.12
N TRP A 20 -18.58 -16.34 -12.32
CA TRP A 20 -17.64 -15.26 -12.63
C TRP A 20 -18.03 -14.50 -13.92
N LEU A 21 -18.57 -15.22 -14.93
CA LEU A 21 -18.99 -14.64 -16.20
C LEU A 21 -20.27 -13.82 -16.01
N PHE A 22 -21.17 -14.31 -15.16
CA PHE A 22 -22.37 -13.57 -14.77
C PHE A 22 -22.01 -12.23 -14.11
N TYR A 23 -21.12 -12.24 -13.12
CA TYR A 23 -20.64 -11.02 -12.46
C TYR A 23 -19.91 -10.07 -13.40
N LYS A 24 -19.07 -10.61 -14.30
CA LYS A 24 -18.38 -9.78 -15.29
C LYS A 24 -19.35 -9.06 -16.22
N TYR A 25 -20.36 -9.75 -16.76
CA TYR A 25 -21.38 -9.08 -17.59
C TYR A 25 -22.21 -8.07 -16.80
N LEU A 26 -22.61 -8.37 -15.57
CA LEU A 26 -23.33 -7.40 -14.72
C LEU A 26 -22.50 -6.13 -14.46
N HIS A 27 -21.20 -6.30 -14.21
CA HIS A 27 -20.27 -5.21 -13.97
C HIS A 27 -20.06 -4.34 -15.22
N CYS A 28 -19.85 -4.95 -16.39
CA CYS A 28 -19.51 -4.25 -17.62
C CYS A 28 -20.71 -3.76 -18.43
N ALA A 29 -21.92 -4.27 -18.18
CA ALA A 29 -23.06 -3.97 -19.03
C ALA A 29 -23.43 -2.48 -19.03
N THR A 30 -23.53 -1.92 -20.23
CA THR A 30 -23.99 -0.55 -20.50
C THR A 30 -25.49 -0.54 -20.84
N ASP A 31 -25.95 -1.45 -21.69
CA ASP A 31 -27.37 -1.70 -21.96
C ASP A 31 -27.92 -2.94 -21.24
N LYS A 32 -29.24 -3.07 -21.28
CA LYS A 32 -29.97 -4.24 -20.80
C LYS A 32 -29.46 -5.52 -21.49
N ILE A 33 -29.37 -6.60 -20.71
CA ILE A 33 -28.98 -7.94 -21.14
C ILE A 33 -30.13 -8.89 -20.79
N LEU A 34 -30.36 -9.88 -21.64
CA LEU A 34 -31.19 -11.03 -21.34
C LEU A 34 -30.31 -12.18 -20.85
N PHE A 35 -30.43 -12.55 -19.58
CA PHE A 35 -29.77 -13.75 -19.06
C PHE A 35 -30.70 -14.96 -19.20
N ILE A 36 -30.24 -15.98 -19.91
CA ILE A 36 -30.88 -17.31 -19.96
C ILE A 36 -30.07 -18.19 -19.03
N THR A 37 -30.53 -18.32 -17.79
CA THR A 37 -29.76 -18.89 -16.69
C THR A 37 -30.67 -19.65 -15.72
N GLY A 38 -30.21 -20.03 -14.52
CA GLY A 38 -31.06 -20.63 -13.48
C GLY A 38 -31.07 -19.81 -12.20
N ASP A 39 -32.03 -20.10 -11.32
CA ASP A 39 -32.22 -19.39 -10.04
C ASP A 39 -30.98 -19.41 -9.14
N ASP A 40 -30.18 -20.49 -9.22
CA ASP A 40 -28.94 -20.63 -8.45
C ASP A 40 -27.95 -19.46 -8.67
N TYR A 41 -27.99 -18.75 -9.81
CA TYR A 41 -27.12 -17.58 -10.05
C TYR A 41 -27.56 -16.31 -9.30
N LEU A 42 -28.84 -16.21 -8.97
CA LEU A 42 -29.39 -15.08 -8.21
C LEU A 42 -29.38 -15.37 -6.71
N ASP A 43 -29.76 -16.59 -6.34
CA ASP A 43 -29.83 -17.03 -4.95
C ASP A 43 -28.45 -16.97 -4.27
N ILE A 44 -27.39 -17.31 -5.01
CA ILE A 44 -26.03 -17.37 -4.46
C ILE A 44 -25.46 -16.03 -4.02
N ILE A 45 -25.98 -14.91 -4.55
CA ILE A 45 -25.51 -13.55 -4.23
C ILE A 45 -25.82 -13.19 -2.76
N ASN A 46 -26.92 -13.74 -2.24
CA ASN A 46 -27.37 -13.49 -0.86
C ASN A 46 -27.13 -14.70 0.06
N ASP A 47 -26.41 -15.73 -0.42
CA ASP A 47 -26.07 -16.92 0.35
C ASP A 47 -24.65 -16.80 0.90
N ASP A 48 -24.53 -16.24 2.13
CA ASP A 48 -23.26 -16.10 2.85
C ASP A 48 -22.49 -17.43 2.98
N SER A 49 -23.15 -18.58 2.92
CA SER A 49 -22.49 -19.89 3.01
C SER A 49 -21.63 -20.21 1.78
N GLN A 50 -21.87 -19.53 0.66
CA GLN A 50 -21.14 -19.70 -0.60
C GLN A 50 -20.01 -18.67 -0.78
N HIS A 51 -19.82 -17.74 0.16
CA HIS A 51 -18.75 -16.72 0.11
C HIS A 51 -17.32 -17.30 0.23
N GLY A 52 -17.17 -18.60 0.50
CA GLY A 52 -15.89 -19.31 0.40
C GLY A 52 -15.51 -19.74 -1.01
N ARG A 53 -16.33 -19.45 -2.03
CA ARG A 53 -16.00 -19.73 -3.43
C ARG A 53 -15.02 -18.72 -3.99
N TRP A 54 -14.21 -19.17 -4.95
CA TRP A 54 -13.13 -18.38 -5.56
C TRP A 54 -13.62 -17.12 -6.29
N GLU A 55 -14.89 -17.06 -6.71
CA GLU A 55 -15.51 -15.87 -7.31
C GLU A 55 -15.65 -14.68 -6.33
N TYR A 56 -15.60 -14.93 -5.02
CA TYR A 56 -15.64 -13.90 -3.97
C TYR A 56 -14.24 -13.46 -3.51
N ASP A 57 -13.18 -14.14 -3.93
CA ASP A 57 -11.81 -13.81 -3.56
C ASP A 57 -11.39 -12.47 -4.19
N SER A 58 -10.86 -11.54 -3.38
CA SER A 58 -10.44 -10.22 -3.85
C SER A 58 -9.38 -10.27 -4.95
N ALA A 59 -8.50 -11.26 -4.90
CA ALA A 59 -7.50 -11.50 -5.95
C ALA A 59 -8.15 -11.93 -7.27
N SER A 60 -9.17 -12.79 -7.24
CA SER A 60 -9.92 -13.23 -8.43
C SER A 60 -10.72 -12.09 -9.04
N MET A 61 -11.42 -11.31 -8.21
CA MET A 61 -12.18 -10.12 -8.63
C MET A 61 -11.27 -9.09 -9.29
N ALA A 62 -10.09 -8.81 -8.71
CA ALA A 62 -9.10 -7.91 -9.30
C ALA A 62 -8.52 -8.48 -10.61
N SER A 63 -8.21 -9.77 -10.65
CA SER A 63 -7.61 -10.43 -11.83
C SER A 63 -8.57 -10.51 -13.03
N LEU A 64 -9.87 -10.66 -12.78
CA LEU A 64 -10.92 -10.73 -13.81
C LEU A 64 -11.65 -9.39 -14.01
N GLY A 65 -11.32 -8.37 -13.21
CA GLY A 65 -11.84 -7.02 -13.34
C GLY A 65 -13.36 -6.92 -13.20
N TYR A 66 -13.93 -7.45 -12.12
CA TYR A 66 -15.34 -7.25 -11.77
C TYR A 66 -15.50 -6.95 -10.28
N ALA A 67 -16.65 -6.36 -9.94
CA ALA A 67 -17.13 -6.21 -8.57
C ALA A 67 -18.42 -7.02 -8.38
N LEU A 68 -18.73 -7.38 -7.13
CA LEU A 68 -19.99 -8.05 -6.82
C LEU A 68 -21.18 -7.13 -7.15
N PRO A 69 -22.26 -7.68 -7.75
CA PRO A 69 -23.40 -6.89 -8.16
C PRO A 69 -24.24 -6.46 -6.94
N ASP A 70 -24.86 -5.29 -7.03
CA ASP A 70 -25.91 -4.84 -6.11
C ASP A 70 -27.31 -5.08 -6.69
N ASP A 71 -28.35 -4.89 -5.87
CA ASP A 71 -29.74 -5.07 -6.28
C ASP A 71 -30.12 -4.22 -7.50
N ALA A 72 -29.53 -3.02 -7.63
CA ALA A 72 -29.79 -2.11 -8.75
C ALA A 72 -29.20 -2.65 -10.06
N SER A 73 -27.98 -3.19 -10.01
CA SER A 73 -27.32 -3.85 -11.14
C SER A 73 -28.15 -5.03 -11.62
N ILE A 74 -28.59 -5.91 -10.72
CA ILE A 74 -29.40 -7.10 -11.04
C ILE A 74 -30.74 -6.67 -11.66
N ALA A 75 -31.48 -5.75 -11.01
CA ALA A 75 -32.83 -5.36 -11.42
C ALA A 75 -32.90 -4.69 -12.81
N ARG A 76 -31.77 -4.23 -13.36
CA ARG A 76 -31.70 -3.63 -14.70
C ARG A 76 -31.92 -4.66 -15.82
N HIS A 77 -31.63 -5.94 -15.60
CA HIS A 77 -31.57 -6.97 -16.65
C HIS A 77 -32.86 -7.79 -16.75
N GLU A 78 -33.02 -8.52 -17.86
CA GLU A 78 -34.07 -9.53 -18.01
C GLU A 78 -33.52 -10.93 -17.69
N TYR A 79 -34.37 -11.78 -17.12
CA TYR A 79 -34.02 -13.16 -16.77
C TYR A 79 -35.04 -14.14 -17.35
N LEU A 80 -34.54 -15.26 -17.88
CA LEU A 80 -35.28 -16.46 -18.24
C LEU A 80 -34.63 -17.64 -17.52
N HIS A 81 -35.43 -18.39 -16.78
CA HIS A 81 -34.96 -19.36 -15.80
C HIS A 81 -35.15 -20.79 -16.34
N LEU A 82 -34.03 -21.49 -16.51
CA LEU A 82 -33.99 -22.91 -16.86
C LEU A 82 -34.31 -23.76 -15.63
N ASP A 83 -35.13 -24.78 -15.85
CA ASP A 83 -35.53 -25.76 -14.86
C ASP A 83 -34.36 -26.70 -14.54
N ASN A 84 -33.98 -26.72 -13.27
CA ASN A 84 -33.01 -27.66 -12.74
C ASN A 84 -33.47 -29.13 -12.89
N GLY A 85 -34.77 -29.39 -13.05
CA GLY A 85 -35.32 -30.72 -13.34
C GLY A 85 -34.82 -31.35 -14.64
N LEU A 86 -34.38 -30.55 -15.62
CA LEU A 86 -33.81 -31.07 -16.86
C LEU A 86 -32.50 -31.83 -16.60
N TYR A 87 -31.68 -31.37 -15.64
CA TYR A 87 -30.41 -32.03 -15.31
C TYR A 87 -30.62 -33.46 -14.81
N GLU A 88 -31.61 -33.70 -13.93
CA GLU A 88 -31.94 -35.04 -13.44
C GLU A 88 -32.45 -35.95 -14.56
N THR A 89 -33.20 -35.40 -15.51
CA THR A 89 -33.65 -36.11 -16.70
C THR A 89 -32.45 -36.52 -17.57
N LEU A 90 -31.53 -35.60 -17.83
CA LEU A 90 -30.28 -35.86 -18.57
C LEU A 90 -29.40 -36.90 -17.87
N LEU A 91 -29.27 -36.83 -16.54
CA LEU A 91 -28.56 -37.87 -15.80
C LEU A 91 -29.21 -39.24 -16.01
N SER A 92 -30.54 -39.34 -15.92
CA SER A 92 -31.25 -40.60 -16.10
C SER A 92 -31.06 -41.20 -17.50
N HIS A 93 -31.01 -40.37 -18.55
CA HIS A 93 -30.78 -40.79 -19.94
C HIS A 93 -29.36 -41.31 -20.15
N HIS A 94 -28.38 -40.81 -19.39
CA HIS A 94 -26.98 -41.18 -19.50
C HIS A 94 -26.49 -42.05 -18.33
N HIS A 95 -27.35 -42.92 -17.81
CA HIS A 95 -27.02 -43.90 -16.76
C HIS A 95 -26.48 -43.29 -15.45
N HIS A 96 -26.95 -42.10 -15.11
CA HIS A 96 -26.51 -41.30 -13.96
C HIS A 96 -25.01 -40.98 -14.00
N ASP A 97 -24.43 -40.83 -15.19
CA ASP A 97 -23.04 -40.42 -15.42
C ASP A 97 -22.99 -38.92 -15.77
N PRO A 98 -22.60 -38.04 -14.82
CA PRO A 98 -22.58 -36.59 -15.05
C PRO A 98 -21.62 -36.17 -16.16
N ILE A 99 -20.53 -36.93 -16.37
CA ILE A 99 -19.52 -36.61 -17.38
C ILE A 99 -20.07 -36.89 -18.78
N LYS A 100 -20.79 -38.01 -18.96
CA LYS A 100 -21.48 -38.29 -20.23
C LYS A 100 -22.63 -37.33 -20.49
N SER A 101 -23.41 -36.97 -19.47
CA SER A 101 -24.44 -35.94 -19.61
C SER A 101 -23.84 -34.61 -20.03
N PHE A 102 -22.67 -34.23 -19.49
CA PHE A 102 -21.98 -33.00 -19.88
C PHE A 102 -21.45 -33.08 -21.30
N SER A 103 -20.84 -34.20 -21.69
CA SER A 103 -20.41 -34.43 -23.08
C SER A 103 -21.59 -34.27 -24.04
N ALA A 104 -22.73 -34.92 -23.77
CA ALA A 104 -23.92 -34.81 -24.61
C ALA A 104 -24.41 -33.36 -24.70
N PHE A 105 -24.41 -32.62 -23.58
CA PHE A 105 -24.74 -31.19 -23.57
C PHE A 105 -23.82 -30.35 -24.46
N LEU A 106 -22.52 -30.65 -24.49
CA LEU A 106 -21.52 -29.92 -25.26
C LEU A 106 -21.48 -30.30 -26.75
N THR A 107 -21.91 -31.53 -27.11
CA THR A 107 -21.67 -32.09 -28.46
C THR A 107 -22.92 -32.58 -29.18
N GLU A 108 -24.06 -32.66 -28.51
CA GLU A 108 -25.30 -33.20 -29.07
C GLU A 108 -26.47 -32.22 -28.95
N ARG A 109 -27.48 -32.42 -29.80
CA ARG A 109 -28.77 -31.73 -29.68
C ARG A 109 -29.65 -32.48 -28.68
N ILE A 110 -30.18 -31.75 -27.70
CA ILE A 110 -31.04 -32.26 -26.63
C ILE A 110 -32.45 -31.71 -26.87
N PRO A 111 -33.39 -32.53 -27.37
CA PRO A 111 -34.75 -32.07 -27.70
C PRO A 111 -35.50 -31.43 -26.53
N GLU A 112 -35.29 -31.93 -25.32
CA GLU A 112 -35.89 -31.39 -24.10
C GLU A 112 -35.40 -29.97 -23.80
N LEU A 113 -34.09 -29.73 -23.95
CA LEU A 113 -33.49 -28.39 -23.78
C LEU A 113 -33.96 -27.42 -24.87
N GLU A 114 -34.04 -27.88 -26.13
CA GLU A 114 -34.58 -27.07 -27.23
C GLU A 114 -36.03 -26.66 -26.97
N THR A 115 -36.85 -27.60 -26.49
CA THR A 115 -38.26 -27.35 -26.15
C THR A 115 -38.38 -26.32 -25.05
N GLU A 116 -37.56 -26.45 -24.01
CA GLU A 116 -37.52 -25.51 -22.89
C GLU A 116 -37.07 -24.11 -23.32
N LEU A 117 -35.94 -24.01 -24.05
CA LEU A 117 -35.44 -22.73 -24.57
C LEU A 117 -36.47 -22.04 -25.47
N HIS A 118 -37.12 -22.80 -26.34
CA HIS A 118 -38.19 -22.26 -27.20
C HIS A 118 -39.38 -21.76 -26.37
N ALA A 119 -39.78 -22.49 -25.32
CA ALA A 119 -40.87 -22.06 -24.43
C ALA A 119 -40.52 -20.80 -23.65
N LEU A 120 -39.30 -20.70 -23.10
CA LEU A 120 -38.83 -19.53 -22.36
C LEU A 120 -38.74 -18.29 -23.25
N LEU A 121 -38.15 -18.42 -24.44
CA LEU A 121 -38.06 -17.31 -25.39
C LEU A 121 -39.44 -16.87 -25.91
N GLY A 122 -40.40 -17.79 -25.99
CA GLY A 122 -41.80 -17.50 -26.34
C GLY A 122 -42.65 -16.94 -25.18
N SER A 123 -42.16 -16.94 -23.94
CA SER A 123 -42.93 -16.54 -22.76
C SER A 123 -43.16 -15.03 -22.63
N LYS A 124 -42.31 -14.21 -23.27
CA LYS A 124 -42.36 -12.75 -23.25
C LYS A 124 -42.52 -12.22 -24.67
N GLU A 125 -43.68 -11.65 -24.98
CA GLU A 125 -43.97 -11.13 -26.32
C GLU A 125 -42.97 -10.03 -26.73
N GLY A 126 -42.40 -10.15 -27.93
CA GLY A 126 -41.44 -9.18 -28.47
C GLY A 126 -40.01 -9.25 -27.91
N ILE A 127 -39.68 -10.21 -27.03
CA ILE A 127 -38.31 -10.32 -26.49
C ILE A 127 -37.32 -10.81 -27.55
N VAL A 128 -37.70 -11.80 -28.37
CA VAL A 128 -36.85 -12.38 -29.41
C VAL A 128 -36.48 -11.36 -30.49
N ASP A 129 -37.40 -10.45 -30.81
CA ASP A 129 -37.17 -9.39 -31.79
C ASP A 129 -36.10 -8.38 -31.32
N GLN A 130 -35.89 -8.26 -30.01
CA GLN A 130 -34.88 -7.38 -29.40
C GLN A 130 -33.51 -8.04 -29.24
N ILE A 131 -33.40 -9.36 -29.44
CA ILE A 131 -32.13 -10.08 -29.33
C ILE A 131 -31.34 -9.88 -30.62
N ASP A 132 -30.12 -9.34 -30.51
CA ASP A 132 -29.20 -9.20 -31.64
C ASP A 132 -28.44 -10.51 -31.88
N ALA A 133 -27.86 -11.08 -30.83
CA ALA A 133 -27.14 -12.34 -30.83
C ALA A 133 -27.21 -13.05 -29.48
N PHE A 134 -26.96 -14.35 -29.49
CA PHE A 134 -26.73 -15.15 -28.29
C PHE A 134 -25.24 -15.20 -27.95
N ILE A 135 -24.94 -15.29 -26.67
CA ILE A 135 -23.59 -15.53 -26.14
C ILE A 135 -23.64 -16.80 -25.31
N SER A 136 -22.67 -17.70 -25.52
CA SER A 136 -22.54 -18.93 -24.75
C SER A 136 -21.11 -19.10 -24.28
N ILE A 137 -20.91 -19.54 -23.03
CA ILE A 137 -19.57 -19.82 -22.50
C ILE A 137 -18.97 -21.14 -23.01
N CYS A 138 -19.83 -22.05 -23.47
CA CYS A 138 -19.43 -23.34 -24.00
C CYS A 138 -20.24 -23.69 -25.25
N ASN A 139 -19.80 -24.67 -26.02
CA ASN A 139 -20.61 -25.18 -27.14
C ASN A 139 -21.90 -25.78 -26.60
N CYS A 140 -22.99 -25.60 -27.33
CA CYS A 140 -24.28 -26.17 -26.99
C CYS A 140 -25.13 -26.28 -28.26
N PRO A 141 -25.09 -27.43 -28.95
CA PRO A 141 -25.79 -27.60 -30.23
C PRO A 141 -27.30 -27.36 -30.15
N SER A 142 -27.89 -27.54 -28.96
CA SER A 142 -29.29 -27.22 -28.67
C SER A 142 -29.56 -25.71 -28.77
N LEU A 143 -28.73 -24.89 -28.12
CA LEU A 143 -28.82 -23.43 -28.20
C LEU A 143 -28.54 -22.95 -29.63
N GLU A 144 -27.48 -23.47 -30.25
CA GLU A 144 -27.11 -23.14 -31.63
C GLU A 144 -28.25 -23.45 -32.62
N HIS A 145 -28.94 -24.57 -32.43
CA HIS A 145 -30.10 -24.93 -33.24
C HIS A 145 -31.26 -23.93 -33.06
N ILE A 146 -31.54 -23.53 -31.81
CA ILE A 146 -32.58 -22.55 -31.50
C ILE A 146 -32.21 -21.18 -32.08
N ALA A 147 -30.99 -20.69 -31.86
CA ALA A 147 -30.52 -19.42 -32.40
C ALA A 147 -30.65 -19.40 -33.94
N LYS A 148 -30.21 -20.46 -34.61
CA LYS A 148 -30.36 -20.62 -36.07
C LYS A 148 -31.82 -20.60 -36.52
N THR A 149 -32.71 -21.24 -35.78
CA THR A 149 -34.16 -21.24 -36.07
C THR A 149 -34.77 -19.85 -35.95
N LEU A 150 -34.25 -19.03 -35.04
CA LEU A 150 -34.66 -17.65 -34.82
C LEU A 150 -33.91 -16.64 -35.72
N GLY A 151 -32.99 -17.11 -36.57
CA GLY A 151 -32.17 -16.26 -37.43
C GLY A 151 -31.18 -15.38 -36.65
N LYS A 152 -30.68 -15.87 -35.52
CA LYS A 152 -29.71 -15.20 -34.64
C LYS A 152 -28.38 -15.95 -34.64
N GLU A 153 -27.29 -15.23 -34.45
CA GLU A 153 -25.94 -15.80 -34.33
C GLU A 153 -25.63 -16.17 -32.87
N VAL A 154 -24.64 -17.04 -32.68
CA VAL A 154 -24.11 -17.42 -31.36
C VAL A 154 -22.63 -17.07 -31.31
N MET A 155 -22.23 -16.26 -30.33
CA MET A 155 -20.83 -16.01 -30.00
C MET A 155 -20.43 -16.91 -28.84
N HIS A 156 -19.43 -17.76 -29.04
CA HIS A 156 -18.85 -18.58 -28.00
C HIS A 156 -17.70 -17.82 -27.33
N ILE A 157 -17.87 -17.44 -26.07
CA ILE A 157 -16.97 -16.54 -25.34
C ILE A 157 -16.47 -17.22 -24.07
N GLU A 158 -15.15 -17.30 -23.91
CA GLU A 158 -14.50 -17.89 -22.74
C GLU A 158 -13.19 -17.16 -22.46
N ILE A 159 -12.64 -17.30 -21.25
CA ILE A 159 -11.30 -16.81 -20.95
C ILE A 159 -10.25 -17.49 -21.85
N GLY A 160 -9.34 -16.69 -22.39
CA GLY A 160 -8.37 -17.10 -23.38
C GLY A 160 -7.21 -17.93 -22.81
N PRO A 161 -6.27 -18.36 -23.65
CA PRO A 161 -5.16 -19.22 -23.25
C PRO A 161 -4.01 -18.44 -22.60
N LEU A 162 -3.92 -17.12 -22.83
CA LEU A 162 -2.93 -16.23 -22.21
C LEU A 162 -3.62 -15.37 -21.14
N ARG A 163 -3.13 -15.45 -19.90
CA ARG A 163 -3.80 -14.87 -18.71
C ARG A 163 -2.79 -14.17 -17.80
N ALA A 164 -3.29 -13.15 -17.10
CA ALA A 164 -2.59 -12.48 -16.03
C ALA A 164 -2.27 -13.45 -14.88
N PRO A 165 -1.20 -13.20 -14.10
CA PRO A 165 -0.25 -12.09 -14.24
C PRO A 165 0.88 -12.35 -15.27
N MET A 166 0.93 -13.53 -15.89
CA MET A 166 2.03 -13.88 -16.80
C MET A 166 1.93 -13.14 -18.14
N TYR A 167 0.71 -12.94 -18.62
CA TYR A 167 0.42 -12.36 -19.92
C TYR A 167 -0.66 -11.29 -19.82
N ARG A 168 -0.76 -10.48 -20.88
CA ARG A 168 -1.98 -9.70 -21.17
C ARG A 168 -3.18 -10.64 -21.15
N ASN A 169 -4.26 -10.25 -20.46
CA ASN A 169 -5.47 -11.06 -20.39
C ASN A 169 -6.15 -11.14 -21.78
N THR A 170 -6.39 -12.36 -22.23
CA THR A 170 -7.07 -12.65 -23.50
C THR A 170 -8.39 -13.39 -23.29
N ALA A 171 -9.26 -13.36 -24.30
CA ALA A 171 -10.52 -14.10 -24.39
C ALA A 171 -10.66 -14.77 -25.76
N TYR A 172 -11.50 -15.80 -25.82
CA TYR A 172 -12.04 -16.34 -27.05
C TYR A 172 -13.33 -15.61 -27.45
N LEU A 173 -13.50 -15.39 -28.76
CA LEU A 173 -14.78 -15.04 -29.37
C LEU A 173 -14.86 -15.73 -30.73
N ASP A 174 -15.65 -16.80 -30.79
CA ASP A 174 -15.75 -17.69 -31.94
C ASP A 174 -17.23 -17.96 -32.30
N PHE A 175 -17.60 -17.81 -33.57
CA PHE A 175 -19.00 -18.00 -34.01
C PHE A 175 -19.37 -19.47 -34.29
N ALA A 176 -18.39 -20.38 -34.37
CA ALA A 176 -18.60 -21.81 -34.57
C ALA A 176 -18.53 -22.61 -33.26
N GLY A 177 -17.56 -22.33 -32.40
CA GLY A 177 -17.37 -23.04 -31.13
C GLY A 177 -16.13 -22.59 -30.37
N VAL A 178 -16.13 -22.76 -29.05
CA VAL A 178 -15.01 -22.43 -28.17
C VAL A 178 -14.32 -23.68 -27.63
N ASN A 179 -12.99 -23.62 -27.56
CA ASN A 179 -12.09 -24.75 -27.30
C ASN A 179 -12.12 -25.84 -28.37
N GLY A 180 -13.26 -26.51 -28.57
CA GLY A 180 -13.44 -27.50 -29.63
C GLY A 180 -14.33 -26.99 -30.76
N GLY A 181 -14.12 -27.49 -31.98
CA GLY A 181 -14.89 -27.09 -33.15
C GLY A 181 -14.72 -25.61 -33.55
N THR A 182 -13.58 -25.02 -33.21
CA THR A 182 -13.30 -23.59 -33.41
C THR A 182 -13.13 -23.21 -34.89
N GLU A 183 -13.47 -21.97 -35.26
CA GLU A 183 -13.30 -21.45 -36.60
C GLU A 183 -11.89 -20.87 -36.88
N ALA A 184 -10.98 -20.87 -35.89
CA ALA A 184 -9.66 -20.25 -35.97
C ALA A 184 -8.88 -20.63 -37.25
N SER A 185 -8.79 -21.93 -37.54
CA SER A 185 -8.09 -22.44 -38.74
C SER A 185 -8.78 -22.00 -40.04
N ALA A 186 -10.12 -22.04 -40.07
CA ALA A 186 -10.90 -21.64 -41.23
C ALA A 186 -10.78 -20.14 -41.52
N ARG A 187 -10.79 -19.29 -40.48
CA ARG A 187 -10.56 -17.84 -40.60
C ARG A 187 -9.13 -17.54 -41.05
N TYR A 188 -8.13 -18.21 -40.47
CA TYR A 188 -6.74 -18.05 -40.91
C TYR A 188 -6.56 -18.38 -42.40
N GLU A 189 -7.12 -19.47 -42.89
CA GLU A 189 -7.01 -19.84 -44.31
C GLU A 189 -7.64 -18.80 -45.25
N GLN A 190 -8.61 -18.01 -44.80
CA GLN A 190 -9.20 -16.92 -45.58
C GLN A 190 -8.26 -15.71 -45.69
N CYS A 191 -7.53 -15.36 -44.63
CA CYS A 191 -6.67 -14.16 -44.59
C CYS A 191 -5.16 -14.46 -44.69
N ARG A 192 -4.74 -15.72 -44.82
CA ARG A 192 -3.31 -16.11 -44.80
C ARG A 192 -2.44 -15.40 -45.83
N ALA A 193 -3.03 -14.96 -46.96
CA ALA A 193 -2.31 -14.25 -48.02
C ALA A 193 -1.99 -12.80 -47.64
N GLU A 194 -2.68 -12.25 -46.64
CA GLU A 194 -2.51 -10.88 -46.14
C GLU A 194 -1.47 -10.79 -45.02
N LEU A 195 -0.98 -11.95 -44.55
CA LEU A 195 -0.03 -12.09 -43.45
C LEU A 195 1.39 -12.38 -43.97
N ASP A 196 2.28 -11.43 -43.74
CA ASP A 196 3.71 -11.46 -44.00
C ASP A 196 4.45 -10.83 -42.80
N ILE A 197 4.50 -11.60 -41.72
CA ILE A 197 5.04 -11.16 -40.43
C ILE A 197 6.57 -11.21 -40.46
N LYS A 198 7.20 -10.11 -40.07
CA LYS A 198 8.66 -9.92 -39.99
C LYS A 198 9.15 -10.02 -38.55
N ALA A 199 8.57 -10.96 -37.80
CA ALA A 199 8.84 -11.22 -36.40
C ALA A 199 8.89 -12.74 -36.16
N SER A 200 9.68 -13.17 -35.20
CA SER A 200 9.76 -14.57 -34.76
C SER A 200 8.62 -14.92 -33.82
N LEU A 201 8.41 -16.22 -33.58
CA LEU A 201 7.50 -16.70 -32.53
C LEU A 201 7.82 -16.12 -31.14
N ASP A 202 9.11 -15.96 -30.84
CA ASP A 202 9.58 -15.40 -29.57
C ASP A 202 9.24 -13.91 -29.46
N ASP A 203 9.31 -13.16 -30.55
CA ASP A 203 8.89 -11.74 -30.57
C ASP A 203 7.38 -11.60 -30.33
N LEU A 204 6.58 -12.50 -30.92
CA LEU A 204 5.14 -12.56 -30.72
C LEU A 204 4.79 -12.95 -29.28
N HIS A 205 5.50 -13.93 -28.72
CA HIS A 205 5.38 -14.33 -27.32
C HIS A 205 5.64 -13.15 -26.39
N HIS A 206 6.75 -12.47 -26.64
CA HIS A 206 7.21 -11.35 -25.86
C HIS A 206 6.17 -10.24 -25.82
N TYR A 207 5.56 -9.84 -26.93
CA TYR A 207 4.53 -8.78 -26.97
C TYR A 207 3.41 -8.98 -25.93
N PHE A 208 3.00 -10.23 -25.71
CA PHE A 208 1.95 -10.59 -24.75
C PHE A 208 2.44 -10.87 -23.34
N LEU A 209 3.75 -10.99 -23.12
CA LEU A 209 4.35 -11.30 -21.83
C LEU A 209 4.47 -10.05 -20.95
N GLU A 210 3.89 -10.10 -19.75
CA GLU A 210 3.95 -9.03 -18.73
C GLU A 210 5.01 -9.34 -17.65
N ALA A 211 5.35 -10.62 -17.48
CA ALA A 211 6.37 -11.07 -16.52
C ALA A 211 7.77 -11.12 -17.16
N LEU A 212 8.82 -10.93 -16.35
CA LEU A 212 10.20 -11.13 -16.82
C LEU A 212 10.40 -12.58 -17.28
N PRO A 213 10.91 -12.81 -18.51
CA PRO A 213 11.19 -14.16 -18.98
C PRO A 213 12.25 -14.83 -18.06
N PRO A 214 12.10 -16.11 -17.71
CA PRO A 214 13.10 -16.80 -16.90
C PRO A 214 14.43 -16.85 -17.66
N THR A 215 15.56 -16.66 -16.96
CA THR A 215 16.89 -16.85 -17.56
C THR A 215 17.01 -18.23 -18.22
N GLU A 216 17.44 -18.27 -19.49
CA GLU A 216 17.64 -19.51 -20.24
C GLU A 216 18.51 -20.50 -19.45
N ASN A 217 17.94 -21.67 -19.16
CA ASN A 217 18.70 -22.81 -18.66
C ASN A 217 19.25 -23.59 -19.84
N THR A 218 20.58 -23.73 -19.91
CA THR A 218 21.29 -24.41 -21.00
C THR A 218 21.13 -25.94 -21.01
N ASN A 219 20.40 -26.52 -20.04
CA ASN A 219 20.18 -27.96 -19.92
C ASN A 219 18.69 -28.33 -20.04
N SER A 220 18.09 -28.14 -21.22
CA SER A 220 16.75 -28.65 -21.52
C SER A 220 16.83 -30.11 -22.00
N SER A 221 16.59 -31.08 -21.13
CA SER A 221 16.72 -32.51 -21.46
C SER A 221 15.44 -33.33 -21.30
N ALA A 222 14.43 -32.83 -20.59
CA ALA A 222 13.24 -33.62 -20.25
C ALA A 222 12.11 -33.56 -21.30
N ALA A 223 11.33 -34.63 -21.41
CA ALA A 223 10.02 -34.68 -22.05
C ALA A 223 8.96 -34.15 -21.07
N GLY A 224 8.42 -32.97 -21.34
CA GLY A 224 7.43 -32.31 -20.49
C GLY A 224 6.03 -32.86 -20.71
N VAL A 225 5.33 -33.25 -19.65
CA VAL A 225 3.94 -33.72 -19.72
C VAL A 225 3.04 -32.77 -18.94
N VAL A 226 2.07 -32.16 -19.63
CA VAL A 226 1.11 -31.22 -19.02
C VAL A 226 -0.20 -31.94 -18.72
N LEU A 227 -0.53 -32.07 -17.43
CA LEU A 227 -1.83 -32.56 -16.99
C LEU A 227 -2.85 -31.43 -16.92
N GLN A 228 -4.14 -31.78 -17.01
CA GLN A 228 -5.27 -30.85 -17.01
C GLN A 228 -6.32 -31.26 -15.97
N VAL A 229 -7.29 -30.40 -15.67
CA VAL A 229 -8.43 -30.74 -14.79
C VAL A 229 -9.27 -31.83 -15.46
N GLU A 230 -9.49 -32.94 -14.76
CA GLU A 230 -10.06 -34.17 -15.32
C GLU A 230 -11.48 -34.02 -15.87
N ASP A 231 -12.26 -33.11 -15.28
CA ASP A 231 -13.68 -32.89 -15.57
C ASP A 231 -13.95 -31.57 -16.30
N ASP A 232 -12.93 -30.93 -16.85
CA ASP A 232 -13.08 -29.78 -17.74
C ASP A 232 -13.66 -30.24 -19.09
N SER A 233 -14.51 -29.40 -19.70
CA SER A 233 -15.00 -29.59 -21.09
C SER A 233 -13.91 -30.03 -22.09
N ASN A 234 -12.71 -29.48 -21.97
CA ASN A 234 -11.54 -29.84 -22.79
C ASN A 234 -11.18 -31.32 -22.68
N LEU A 235 -11.24 -31.89 -21.48
CA LEU A 235 -10.94 -33.30 -21.21
C LEU A 235 -12.14 -34.22 -21.36
N ILE A 236 -13.35 -33.67 -21.40
CA ILE A 236 -14.60 -34.44 -21.56
C ILE A 236 -14.97 -34.61 -23.03
N ALA A 237 -15.01 -33.52 -23.79
CA ALA A 237 -15.58 -33.49 -25.15
C ALA A 237 -14.52 -33.32 -26.25
N TYR A 238 -13.42 -32.62 -25.96
CA TYR A 238 -12.45 -32.18 -26.98
C TYR A 238 -11.11 -32.91 -26.90
N ASN A 239 -11.07 -34.03 -26.18
CA ASN A 239 -9.85 -34.76 -25.83
C ASN A 239 -9.43 -35.84 -26.84
N HIS A 240 -10.24 -36.12 -27.87
CA HIS A 240 -10.07 -37.26 -28.77
C HIS A 240 -9.90 -38.61 -28.04
N GLY A 241 -10.58 -38.79 -26.90
CA GLY A 241 -10.48 -40.00 -26.07
C GLY A 241 -9.21 -40.09 -25.21
N PHE A 242 -8.38 -39.04 -25.16
CA PHE A 242 -7.24 -38.96 -24.25
C PHE A 242 -7.64 -38.48 -22.84
N THR A 243 -6.91 -38.95 -21.84
CA THR A 243 -7.03 -38.55 -20.43
C THR A 243 -5.64 -38.28 -19.89
N ASN A 244 -5.53 -37.68 -18.69
CA ASN A 244 -4.24 -37.52 -18.00
C ASN A 244 -3.43 -38.84 -17.97
N ILE A 245 -4.09 -39.98 -17.75
CA ILE A 245 -3.45 -41.30 -17.67
C ILE A 245 -3.00 -41.79 -19.05
N SER A 246 -3.83 -41.65 -20.08
CA SER A 246 -3.45 -42.11 -21.42
C SER A 246 -2.42 -41.19 -22.07
N LEU A 247 -2.39 -39.90 -21.74
CA LEU A 247 -1.30 -38.97 -22.10
C LEU A 247 0.03 -39.44 -21.49
N ILE A 248 0.07 -39.71 -20.18
CA ILE A 248 1.29 -40.24 -19.53
C ILE A 248 1.69 -41.57 -20.20
N SER A 249 0.73 -42.44 -20.46
CA SER A 249 0.98 -43.75 -21.08
C SER A 249 1.54 -43.62 -22.50
N TYR A 250 1.06 -42.64 -23.27
CA TYR A 250 1.55 -42.29 -24.60
C TYR A 250 3.01 -41.85 -24.55
N VAL A 251 3.36 -40.91 -23.66
CA VAL A 251 4.73 -40.38 -23.53
C VAL A 251 5.70 -41.46 -23.08
N ARG A 252 5.27 -42.39 -22.23
CA ARG A 252 6.07 -43.56 -21.83
C ARG A 252 6.36 -44.56 -22.94
N GLN A 253 5.64 -44.52 -24.07
CA GLN A 253 6.01 -45.30 -25.25
C GLN A 253 7.19 -44.67 -26.01
N LEU A 254 7.46 -43.39 -25.78
CA LEU A 254 8.43 -42.59 -26.52
C LEU A 254 9.68 -42.26 -25.70
N HIS A 255 9.54 -42.15 -24.37
CA HIS A 255 10.60 -41.72 -23.46
C HIS A 255 10.71 -42.64 -22.24
N GLU A 256 11.94 -42.80 -21.75
CA GLU A 256 12.22 -43.46 -20.48
C GLU A 256 11.71 -42.63 -19.31
N LYS A 257 11.38 -43.31 -18.21
CA LYS A 257 10.74 -42.70 -17.04
C LYS A 257 11.54 -41.55 -16.43
N ASP A 258 12.87 -41.66 -16.39
CA ASP A 258 13.76 -40.67 -15.79
C ASP A 258 13.91 -39.41 -16.65
N ASP A 259 13.51 -39.46 -17.93
CA ASP A 259 13.51 -38.33 -18.84
C ASP A 259 12.17 -37.57 -18.85
N ILE A 260 11.15 -38.05 -18.11
CA ILE A 260 9.81 -37.46 -18.09
C ILE A 260 9.67 -36.50 -16.91
N LEU A 261 9.31 -35.24 -17.21
CA LEU A 261 8.96 -34.23 -16.22
C LEU A 261 7.46 -33.93 -16.31
N VAL A 262 6.70 -34.22 -15.25
CA VAL A 262 5.24 -34.04 -15.25
C VAL A 262 4.84 -32.79 -14.48
N ARG A 263 4.12 -31.89 -15.14
CA ARG A 263 3.48 -30.72 -14.51
C ARG A 263 2.01 -31.01 -14.27
N ALA A 264 1.64 -31.11 -12.99
CA ALA A 264 0.25 -31.25 -12.57
C ALA A 264 -0.51 -29.91 -12.74
N HIS A 265 -1.82 -29.98 -12.98
CA HIS A 265 -2.67 -28.80 -12.98
C HIS A 265 -3.03 -28.40 -11.54
N PRO A 266 -2.83 -27.14 -11.10
CA PRO A 266 -3.15 -26.72 -9.74
C PRO A 266 -4.62 -26.91 -9.33
N GLY A 267 -5.54 -26.77 -10.29
CA GLY A 267 -6.99 -26.99 -10.08
C GLY A 267 -7.46 -28.45 -10.23
N SER A 268 -6.56 -29.42 -10.40
CA SER A 268 -6.96 -30.84 -10.48
C SER A 268 -7.35 -31.36 -9.10
N LEU A 269 -8.37 -32.23 -9.05
CA LEU A 269 -8.76 -32.94 -7.82
C LEU A 269 -7.73 -34.01 -7.41
N PHE A 270 -6.88 -34.44 -8.34
CA PHE A 270 -5.92 -35.51 -8.15
C PHE A 270 -4.49 -35.00 -8.26
N ARG A 271 -3.59 -35.68 -7.55
CA ARG A 271 -2.15 -35.48 -7.70
C ARG A 271 -1.44 -36.80 -7.90
N LEU A 272 -0.38 -36.77 -8.70
CA LEU A 272 0.50 -37.93 -8.86
C LEU A 272 1.22 -38.26 -7.54
N ARG A 273 1.62 -39.52 -7.39
CA ARG A 273 2.48 -39.93 -6.28
C ARG A 273 3.92 -39.52 -6.55
N ASN A 274 4.62 -39.08 -5.50
CA ASN A 274 5.97 -38.50 -5.58
C ASN A 274 7.08 -39.52 -5.91
N ASP A 275 6.79 -40.82 -5.90
CA ASP A 275 7.74 -41.91 -6.15
C ASP A 275 7.67 -42.48 -7.57
N VAL A 276 6.69 -42.02 -8.36
CA VAL A 276 6.53 -42.47 -9.75
C VAL A 276 7.32 -41.53 -10.66
N PHE A 277 6.82 -40.37 -11.05
CA PHE A 277 7.51 -39.50 -12.00
C PHE A 277 8.26 -38.37 -11.30
N THR A 278 9.22 -37.76 -12.02
CA THR A 278 9.75 -36.45 -11.63
C THR A 278 8.63 -35.43 -11.78
N ILE A 279 8.18 -34.87 -10.65
CA ILE A 279 7.11 -33.88 -10.61
C ILE A 279 7.74 -32.49 -10.69
N ASP A 280 7.24 -31.67 -11.61
CA ASP A 280 7.65 -30.27 -11.71
C ASP A 280 7.10 -29.44 -10.55
N ASP A 281 7.97 -28.60 -9.98
CA ASP A 281 7.70 -27.65 -8.90
C ASP A 281 7.92 -26.20 -9.35
N SER A 282 7.97 -25.95 -10.67
CA SER A 282 8.22 -24.62 -11.19
C SER A 282 7.11 -23.64 -10.80
N ALA A 283 7.51 -22.42 -10.43
CA ALA A 283 6.59 -21.36 -10.03
C ALA A 283 5.52 -21.04 -11.09
N ASN A 284 5.82 -21.21 -12.37
CA ASN A 284 4.89 -21.00 -13.49
C ASN A 284 5.16 -21.97 -14.65
N SER A 285 4.25 -22.00 -15.63
CA SER A 285 4.31 -22.85 -16.83
C SER A 285 5.54 -22.56 -17.69
N LEU A 286 5.93 -21.30 -17.87
CA LEU A 286 7.12 -20.93 -18.64
C LEU A 286 8.42 -21.49 -18.05
N ALA A 287 8.60 -21.42 -16.73
CA ALA A 287 9.75 -22.01 -16.06
C ALA A 287 9.80 -23.54 -16.22
N PHE A 288 8.64 -24.21 -16.25
CA PHE A 288 8.54 -25.63 -16.58
C PHE A 288 8.94 -25.90 -18.03
N ILE A 289 8.36 -25.17 -18.98
CA ILE A 289 8.64 -25.30 -20.43
C ILE A 289 10.15 -25.14 -20.71
N ASN A 290 10.82 -24.21 -20.01
CA ASN A 290 12.26 -24.00 -20.15
C ASN A 290 13.12 -25.20 -19.72
N LYS A 291 12.65 -26.04 -18.79
CA LYS A 291 13.30 -27.30 -18.41
C LYS A 291 13.12 -28.40 -19.47
N CYS A 292 12.13 -28.26 -20.35
CA CYS A 292 11.73 -29.29 -21.31
C CYS A 292 12.39 -29.10 -22.68
N LYS A 293 12.71 -30.21 -23.33
CA LYS A 293 13.13 -30.27 -24.73
C LYS A 293 11.93 -30.24 -25.68
N GLU A 294 10.89 -30.98 -25.32
CA GLU A 294 9.61 -31.02 -26.02
C GLU A 294 8.47 -31.18 -25.00
N VAL A 295 7.26 -30.74 -25.36
CA VAL A 295 6.10 -30.73 -24.46
C VAL A 295 4.96 -31.53 -25.09
N PHE A 296 4.32 -32.37 -24.28
CA PHE A 296 3.16 -33.19 -24.62
C PHE A 296 1.95 -32.72 -23.84
N THR A 297 0.84 -32.50 -24.54
CA THR A 297 -0.42 -32.09 -23.94
C THR A 297 -1.60 -32.67 -24.72
N ILE A 298 -2.78 -32.71 -24.11
CA ILE A 298 -4.02 -32.99 -24.83
C ILE A 298 -4.41 -31.70 -25.56
N ASN A 299 -4.79 -30.66 -24.82
CA ASN A 299 -5.27 -29.38 -25.36
C ASN A 299 -5.09 -28.22 -24.36
N SER A 300 -4.08 -28.29 -23.48
CA SER A 300 -3.83 -27.26 -22.47
C SER A 300 -3.33 -25.95 -23.09
N SER A 301 -3.68 -24.80 -22.51
CA SER A 301 -3.09 -23.50 -22.85
C SER A 301 -1.56 -23.48 -22.76
N VAL A 302 -0.96 -24.29 -21.88
CA VAL A 302 0.50 -24.45 -21.76
C VAL A 302 1.11 -24.99 -23.06
N GLY A 303 0.34 -25.69 -23.90
CA GLY A 303 0.76 -26.10 -25.24
C GLY A 303 1.00 -24.91 -26.17
N LEU A 304 0.14 -23.89 -26.12
CA LEU A 304 0.35 -22.63 -26.84
C LEU A 304 1.61 -21.91 -26.33
N GLU A 305 1.76 -21.79 -25.01
CA GLU A 305 2.96 -21.17 -24.41
C GLU A 305 4.26 -21.87 -24.87
N ALA A 306 4.26 -23.21 -24.87
CA ALA A 306 5.40 -23.99 -25.33
C ALA A 306 5.68 -23.78 -26.84
N MET A 307 4.66 -23.63 -27.66
CA MET A 307 4.82 -23.32 -29.08
C MET A 307 5.42 -21.93 -29.31
N LEU A 308 4.95 -20.93 -28.56
CA LEU A 308 5.41 -19.54 -28.67
C LEU A 308 6.88 -19.38 -28.28
N THR A 309 7.35 -20.17 -27.31
CA THR A 309 8.79 -20.26 -26.94
C THR A 309 9.62 -21.11 -27.92
N GLY A 310 9.05 -21.54 -29.05
CA GLY A 310 9.74 -22.32 -30.08
C GLY A 310 10.01 -23.79 -29.70
N LYS A 311 9.43 -24.30 -28.62
CA LYS A 311 9.59 -25.72 -28.25
C LYS A 311 8.81 -26.61 -29.21
N LYS A 312 9.32 -27.83 -29.41
CA LYS A 312 8.54 -28.87 -30.09
C LYS A 312 7.37 -29.27 -29.21
N ILE A 313 6.16 -29.25 -29.78
CA ILE A 313 4.93 -29.62 -29.06
C ILE A 313 4.19 -30.76 -29.76
N THR A 314 3.60 -31.64 -28.95
CA THR A 314 2.65 -32.68 -29.40
C THR A 314 1.31 -32.41 -28.74
N VAL A 315 0.29 -32.18 -29.56
CA VAL A 315 -1.09 -31.88 -29.14
C VAL A 315 -1.97 -33.05 -29.59
N LEU A 316 -2.68 -33.68 -28.65
CA LEU A 316 -3.44 -34.92 -28.91
C LEU A 316 -4.96 -34.69 -28.99
N GLY A 317 -5.46 -33.62 -28.37
CA GLY A 317 -6.85 -33.21 -28.40
C GLY A 317 -7.13 -32.11 -29.43
N ASP A 318 -8.41 -31.80 -29.59
CA ASP A 318 -8.87 -30.63 -30.33
C ASP A 318 -8.64 -29.36 -29.50
N CYS A 319 -8.16 -28.31 -30.16
CA CYS A 319 -7.99 -26.98 -29.60
C CYS A 319 -7.80 -25.93 -30.69
N SER A 320 -8.14 -24.70 -30.36
CA SER A 320 -8.08 -23.53 -31.25
C SER A 320 -6.69 -23.23 -31.83
N TYR A 321 -5.60 -23.57 -31.15
CA TYR A 321 -4.24 -23.27 -31.62
C TYR A 321 -3.57 -24.44 -32.37
N SER A 322 -4.22 -25.61 -32.47
CA SER A 322 -3.64 -26.83 -33.05
C SER A 322 -3.15 -26.65 -34.48
N PHE A 323 -3.90 -25.92 -35.32
CA PHE A 323 -3.57 -25.66 -36.73
C PHE A 323 -2.20 -24.99 -36.92
N ILE A 324 -1.74 -24.19 -35.95
CA ILE A 324 -0.43 -23.53 -36.00
C ILE A 324 0.68 -24.59 -35.94
N ASN A 325 0.49 -25.63 -35.11
CA ASN A 325 1.50 -26.69 -34.94
C ASN A 325 1.61 -27.60 -36.18
N GLU A 326 0.54 -27.75 -36.94
CA GLU A 326 0.49 -28.56 -38.17
C GLU A 326 1.28 -27.94 -39.32
N LEU A 327 1.51 -26.63 -39.28
CA LEU A 327 2.29 -25.92 -40.29
C LEU A 327 3.78 -26.28 -40.22
N SER A 328 4.38 -26.43 -41.40
CA SER A 328 5.81 -26.69 -41.55
C SER A 328 6.58 -25.40 -41.83
N GLY A 329 7.66 -25.18 -41.09
CA GLY A 329 8.53 -24.01 -41.25
C GLY A 329 8.16 -22.85 -40.33
N GLU A 330 9.18 -22.20 -39.79
CA GLU A 330 9.02 -21.13 -38.80
C GLU A 330 8.24 -19.90 -39.33
N PRO A 331 8.46 -19.41 -40.57
CA PRO A 331 7.69 -18.26 -41.08
C PRO A 331 6.18 -18.52 -41.19
N ALA A 332 5.80 -19.74 -41.60
CA ALA A 332 4.39 -20.12 -41.69
C ALA A 332 3.73 -20.18 -40.30
N ARG A 333 4.48 -20.67 -39.30
CA ARG A 333 4.03 -20.69 -37.90
C ARG A 333 3.95 -19.29 -37.30
N ALA A 334 4.91 -18.42 -37.59
CA ALA A 334 4.88 -17.02 -37.14
C ALA A 334 3.67 -16.27 -37.69
N ASN A 335 3.36 -16.43 -38.99
CA ASN A 335 2.16 -15.84 -39.59
C ASN A 335 0.86 -16.34 -38.94
N ALA A 336 0.74 -17.66 -38.74
CA ALA A 336 -0.43 -18.26 -38.11
C ALA A 336 -0.57 -17.88 -36.62
N ALA A 337 0.55 -17.83 -35.89
CA ALA A 337 0.58 -17.38 -34.50
C ALA A 337 0.22 -15.90 -34.37
N ALA A 338 0.67 -15.05 -35.30
CA ALA A 338 0.29 -13.64 -35.32
C ALA A 338 -1.21 -13.45 -35.56
N PHE A 339 -1.79 -14.15 -36.54
CA PHE A 339 -3.25 -14.17 -36.72
C PHE A 339 -3.96 -14.59 -35.44
N TYR A 340 -3.49 -15.69 -34.84
CA TYR A 340 -4.12 -16.25 -33.66
C TYR A 340 -4.09 -15.28 -32.48
N LEU A 341 -2.93 -14.66 -32.21
CA LEU A 341 -2.74 -13.76 -31.08
C LEU A 341 -3.39 -12.39 -31.26
N PHE A 342 -3.33 -11.82 -32.47
CA PHE A 342 -3.78 -10.45 -32.71
C PHE A 342 -5.20 -10.35 -33.28
N SER A 343 -5.73 -11.39 -33.90
CA SER A 343 -7.05 -11.36 -34.55
C SER A 343 -8.05 -12.34 -33.95
N TYR A 344 -7.64 -13.59 -33.72
CA TYR A 344 -8.54 -14.60 -33.17
C TYR A 344 -8.74 -14.43 -31.66
N LEU A 345 -7.65 -14.30 -30.90
CA LEU A 345 -7.71 -13.90 -29.50
C LEU A 345 -8.13 -12.44 -29.39
N VAL A 346 -9.01 -12.18 -28.43
CA VAL A 346 -9.56 -10.86 -28.15
C VAL A 346 -8.98 -10.35 -26.84
N PRO A 347 -8.65 -9.06 -26.69
CA PRO A 347 -8.39 -8.48 -25.38
C PRO A 347 -9.55 -8.76 -24.42
N PHE A 348 -9.26 -9.30 -23.24
CA PHE A 348 -10.27 -9.90 -22.37
C PHE A 348 -11.46 -9.00 -22.04
N ASP A 349 -11.25 -7.71 -21.79
CA ASP A 349 -12.36 -6.82 -21.44
C ASP A 349 -13.29 -6.51 -22.62
N LEU A 350 -12.81 -6.62 -23.87
CA LEU A 350 -13.62 -6.32 -25.05
C LEU A 350 -14.75 -7.32 -25.29
N VAL A 351 -14.63 -8.58 -24.86
CA VAL A 351 -15.73 -9.55 -25.00
C VAL A 351 -16.90 -9.29 -24.03
N PHE A 352 -16.75 -8.31 -23.13
CA PHE A 352 -17.79 -7.80 -22.24
C PHE A 352 -18.30 -6.41 -22.65
N ASP A 353 -17.65 -5.78 -23.63
CA ASP A 353 -18.02 -4.49 -24.18
C ASP A 353 -19.05 -4.65 -25.31
N GLN A 354 -20.24 -4.08 -25.11
CA GLN A 354 -21.35 -4.26 -26.05
C GLN A 354 -21.10 -3.59 -27.40
N GLU A 355 -20.34 -2.49 -27.44
CA GLU A 355 -19.99 -1.82 -28.71
C GLU A 355 -19.06 -2.71 -29.55
N TYR A 356 -18.06 -3.33 -28.92
CA TYR A 356 -17.16 -4.28 -29.55
C TYR A 356 -17.90 -5.54 -30.02
N LEU A 357 -18.80 -6.10 -29.22
CA LEU A 357 -19.61 -7.26 -29.62
C LEU A 357 -20.49 -6.94 -30.84
N ASN A 358 -21.12 -5.75 -30.85
CA ASN A 358 -21.87 -5.26 -32.02
C ASN A 358 -20.97 -5.00 -33.23
N PHE A 359 -19.72 -4.57 -33.02
CA PHE A 359 -18.71 -4.49 -34.07
C PHE A 359 -18.40 -5.87 -34.66
N ARG A 360 -18.17 -6.88 -33.82
CA ARG A 360 -17.89 -8.26 -34.27
C ARG A 360 -19.08 -8.89 -34.99
N LEU A 361 -20.31 -8.62 -34.57
CA LEU A 361 -21.53 -9.12 -35.22
C LEU A 361 -21.72 -8.58 -36.66
N ARG A 362 -21.02 -7.49 -37.02
CA ARG A 362 -21.03 -6.97 -38.40
C ARG A 362 -20.06 -7.71 -39.33
N HIS A 363 -19.36 -8.75 -38.83
CA HIS A 363 -18.35 -9.51 -39.57
C HIS A 363 -17.31 -8.62 -40.27
N PRO A 364 -16.61 -7.76 -39.52
CA PRO A 364 -15.61 -6.84 -40.08
C PRO A 364 -14.40 -7.62 -40.62
N GLU A 365 -13.63 -6.98 -41.51
CA GLU A 365 -12.41 -7.59 -42.04
C GLU A 365 -11.35 -7.78 -40.94
N GLU A 366 -10.47 -8.77 -41.09
CA GLU A 366 -9.45 -9.11 -40.08
C GLU A 366 -8.53 -7.92 -39.74
N GLN A 367 -8.27 -7.03 -40.72
CA GLN A 367 -7.53 -5.79 -40.48
C GLN A 367 -8.21 -4.87 -39.47
N GLU A 368 -9.54 -4.74 -39.51
CA GLU A 368 -10.30 -3.89 -38.58
C GLU A 368 -10.29 -4.50 -37.17
N ILE A 369 -10.41 -5.84 -37.09
CA ILE A 369 -10.35 -6.59 -35.83
C ILE A 369 -9.00 -6.37 -35.16
N VAL A 370 -7.89 -6.59 -35.89
CA VAL A 370 -6.54 -6.35 -35.39
C VAL A 370 -6.34 -4.89 -34.99
N GLY A 371 -6.87 -3.94 -35.77
CA GLY A 371 -6.83 -2.52 -35.43
C GLY A 371 -7.46 -2.22 -34.07
N LYS A 372 -8.66 -2.77 -33.80
CA LYS A 372 -9.35 -2.64 -32.51
C LYS A 372 -8.59 -3.29 -31.36
N HIS A 373 -7.99 -4.46 -31.59
CA HIS A 373 -7.22 -5.15 -30.56
C HIS A 373 -5.93 -4.39 -30.21
N LEU A 374 -5.21 -3.88 -31.22
CA LEU A 374 -4.00 -3.09 -31.01
C LEU A 374 -4.29 -1.74 -30.35
N GLU A 375 -5.41 -1.10 -30.69
CA GLU A 375 -5.89 0.11 -30.01
C GLU A 375 -6.04 -0.14 -28.50
N PHE A 376 -6.65 -1.26 -28.13
CA PHE A 376 -6.77 -1.66 -26.72
C PHE A 376 -5.40 -1.97 -26.08
N TYR A 377 -4.55 -2.76 -26.74
CA TYR A 377 -3.24 -3.12 -26.18
C TYR A 377 -2.24 -1.96 -26.09
N SER A 378 -2.48 -0.86 -26.83
CA SER A 378 -1.60 0.31 -26.91
C SER A 378 -2.03 1.49 -26.02
N ALA A 379 -3.12 1.37 -25.25
CA ALA A 379 -3.62 2.44 -24.39
C ALA A 379 -2.58 2.96 -23.36
N ASP A 380 -1.62 2.11 -22.98
CA ASP A 380 -0.50 2.45 -22.08
C ASP A 380 0.80 2.89 -22.80
N MET A 381 0.78 2.98 -24.14
CA MET A 381 1.95 3.34 -24.95
C MET A 381 1.91 4.83 -25.37
N PRO A 382 2.96 5.62 -25.10
CA PRO A 382 2.98 7.03 -25.49
C PRO A 382 3.10 7.20 -27.01
N GLY A 383 2.03 7.67 -27.64
CA GLY A 383 2.01 8.10 -29.04
C GLY A 383 0.69 7.80 -29.74
N ASN A 384 0.07 8.81 -30.36
CA ASN A 384 -1.11 8.59 -31.20
C ASN A 384 -0.76 7.67 -32.39
N PRO A 385 -1.53 6.61 -32.66
CA PRO A 385 -1.44 5.88 -33.91
C PRO A 385 -1.64 6.84 -35.09
N SER A 386 -0.77 6.75 -36.07
CA SER A 386 -0.84 7.51 -37.33
C SER A 386 -2.13 7.16 -38.09
N GLU A 387 -2.90 8.17 -38.55
CA GLU A 387 -4.12 8.05 -39.38
C GLU A 387 -3.87 7.52 -40.82
N VAL A 388 -2.96 6.57 -41.01
CA VAL A 388 -2.61 6.03 -42.33
C VAL A 388 -3.22 4.64 -42.48
N ALA A 389 -3.77 4.33 -43.66
CA ALA A 389 -4.29 2.99 -43.95
C ALA A 389 -3.12 1.98 -44.00
N HIS A 390 -2.93 1.24 -42.89
CA HIS A 390 -1.95 0.16 -42.75
C HIS A 390 -2.58 -1.18 -43.16
N THR A 391 -1.86 -2.04 -43.87
CA THR A 391 -2.32 -3.42 -44.13
C THR A 391 -2.28 -4.24 -42.84
N LEU A 392 -3.01 -5.36 -42.78
CA LEU A 392 -3.01 -6.30 -41.64
C LEU A 392 -1.60 -6.61 -41.13
N SER A 393 -0.68 -6.95 -42.05
CA SER A 393 0.73 -7.21 -41.72
C SER A 393 1.48 -5.99 -41.20
N SER A 394 1.25 -4.79 -41.75
CA SER A 394 1.99 -3.62 -41.30
C SER A 394 1.56 -3.17 -39.90
N LEU A 395 0.28 -3.31 -39.56
CA LEU A 395 -0.21 -3.07 -38.19
C LEU A 395 0.51 -3.93 -37.15
N ILE A 396 0.55 -5.24 -37.37
CA ILE A 396 1.17 -6.19 -36.43
C ILE A 396 2.69 -5.97 -36.37
N ASN A 397 3.35 -5.85 -37.52
CA ASN A 397 4.80 -5.64 -37.58
C ASN A 397 5.23 -4.32 -36.91
N GLU A 398 4.45 -3.25 -37.07
CA GLU A 398 4.72 -1.97 -36.43
C GLU A 398 4.56 -2.06 -34.91
N ALA A 399 3.46 -2.65 -34.42
CA ALA A 399 3.24 -2.86 -32.99
C ALA A 399 4.39 -3.64 -32.33
N ILE A 400 4.82 -4.75 -32.96
CA ILE A 400 5.95 -5.56 -32.47
C ILE A 400 7.27 -4.76 -32.54
N SER A 401 7.48 -3.97 -33.59
CA SER A 401 8.68 -3.15 -33.74
C SER A 401 8.77 -2.06 -32.67
N GLN A 402 7.65 -1.40 -32.37
CA GLN A 402 7.56 -0.39 -31.30
C GLN A 402 7.82 -1.01 -29.93
N ASP A 403 7.21 -2.17 -29.63
CA ASP A 403 7.43 -2.93 -28.41
C ASP A 403 8.89 -3.36 -28.25
N LYS A 404 9.53 -3.89 -29.31
CA LYS A 404 10.98 -4.20 -29.33
C LYS A 404 11.85 -2.99 -29.05
N ALA A 405 11.53 -1.84 -29.67
CA ALA A 405 12.28 -0.61 -29.46
C ALA A 405 12.19 -0.16 -27.99
N MET A 406 10.99 -0.21 -27.41
CA MET A 406 10.75 0.12 -26.00
C MET A 406 11.50 -0.84 -25.06
N ARG A 407 11.42 -2.16 -25.29
CA ARG A 407 12.16 -3.16 -24.51
C ARG A 407 13.65 -2.96 -24.59
N LYS A 408 14.19 -2.67 -25.77
CA LYS A 408 15.62 -2.39 -25.94
C LYS A 408 16.05 -1.14 -25.15
N ILE A 409 15.20 -0.12 -25.08
CA ILE A 409 15.44 1.07 -24.24
C ILE A 409 15.46 0.66 -22.76
N LEU A 410 14.47 -0.14 -22.33
CA LEU A 410 14.35 -0.60 -20.95
C LEU A 410 15.52 -1.52 -20.54
N GLU A 411 15.91 -2.46 -21.40
CA GLU A 411 17.05 -3.36 -21.22
C GLU A 411 18.37 -2.61 -21.20
N ASN A 412 18.58 -1.64 -22.09
CA ASN A 412 19.78 -0.79 -22.07
C ASN A 412 19.83 0.03 -20.78
N SER A 413 18.70 0.57 -20.33
CA SER A 413 18.59 1.27 -19.06
C SER A 413 18.94 0.33 -17.90
N LEU A 414 18.36 -0.87 -17.88
CA LEU A 414 18.63 -1.89 -16.86
C LEU A 414 20.10 -2.35 -16.87
N GLN A 415 20.70 -2.54 -18.05
CA GLN A 415 22.09 -2.93 -18.21
C GLN A 415 23.04 -1.81 -17.79
N GLU A 416 22.72 -0.55 -18.08
CA GLU A 416 23.48 0.61 -17.62
C GLU A 416 23.41 0.75 -16.10
N HIS A 417 22.22 0.58 -15.52
CA HIS A 417 22.06 0.53 -14.06
C HIS A 417 22.87 -0.63 -13.45
N ASN A 418 22.86 -1.81 -14.08
CA ASN A 418 23.65 -2.97 -13.62
C ASN A 418 25.17 -2.73 -13.76
N LYS A 419 25.64 -2.07 -14.83
CA LYS A 419 27.05 -1.68 -14.99
C LYS A 419 27.47 -0.65 -13.95
N GLN A 420 26.62 0.34 -13.67
CA GLN A 420 26.86 1.30 -12.59
C GLN A 420 26.90 0.60 -11.24
N LEU A 421 26.01 -0.37 -11.01
CA LEU A 421 26.01 -1.20 -9.81
C LEU A 421 27.32 -2.01 -9.67
N ASP A 422 27.81 -2.61 -10.76
CA ASP A 422 29.06 -3.37 -10.74
C ASP A 422 30.32 -2.48 -10.64
N LEU A 423 30.29 -1.28 -11.23
CA LEU A 423 31.34 -0.27 -11.04
C LEU A 423 31.40 0.17 -9.58
N LEU A 424 30.24 0.44 -8.97
CA LEU A 424 30.11 0.75 -7.55
C LEU A 424 30.59 -0.40 -6.67
N LYS A 425 30.26 -1.66 -7.00
CA LYS A 425 30.78 -2.84 -6.28
C LYS A 425 32.30 -2.94 -6.36
N ASN A 426 32.89 -2.69 -7.54
CA ASN A 426 34.34 -2.76 -7.72
C ASN A 426 35.08 -1.62 -7.00
N GLN A 427 34.53 -0.40 -7.03
CA GLN A 427 35.05 0.73 -6.26
C GLN A 427 34.96 0.48 -4.75
N LEU A 428 33.83 -0.07 -4.29
CA LEU A 428 33.63 -0.46 -2.91
C LEU A 428 34.62 -1.56 -2.49
N ALA A 429 34.89 -2.55 -3.34
CA ALA A 429 35.88 -3.59 -3.07
C ALA A 429 37.31 -3.03 -2.97
N ALA A 430 37.67 -2.04 -3.80
CA ALA A 430 38.98 -1.38 -3.73
C ALA A 430 39.14 -0.54 -2.46
N GLU A 431 38.13 0.24 -2.07
CA GLU A 431 38.13 1.01 -0.81
C GLU A 431 38.20 0.10 0.42
N VAL A 432 37.51 -1.03 0.38
CA VAL A 432 37.53 -2.04 1.44
C VAL A 432 38.95 -2.60 1.61
N ALA A 433 39.63 -2.96 0.51
CA ALA A 433 41.01 -3.45 0.55
C ALA A 433 42.00 -2.39 1.11
N GLU A 434 41.79 -1.11 0.78
CA GLU A 434 42.60 -0.02 1.32
C GLU A 434 42.36 0.19 2.84
N ARG A 435 41.10 0.12 3.27
CA ARG A 435 40.72 0.21 4.70
C ARG A 435 41.24 -0.96 5.52
N GLU A 436 41.29 -2.17 4.96
CA GLU A 436 41.90 -3.34 5.62
C GLU A 436 43.40 -3.12 5.87
N LYS A 437 44.09 -2.52 4.89
CA LYS A 437 45.52 -2.18 5.00
C LYS A 437 45.77 -1.10 6.08
N LEU A 438 44.90 -0.10 6.16
CA LEU A 438 44.95 0.94 7.19
C LEU A 438 44.64 0.40 8.59
N ALA A 439 43.67 -0.51 8.71
CA ALA A 439 43.29 -1.14 9.97
C ALA A 439 44.44 -2.00 10.53
N ALA A 440 45.14 -2.75 9.68
CA ALA A 440 46.34 -3.51 10.09
C ALA A 440 47.46 -2.60 10.62
N THR A 441 47.62 -1.42 10.01
CA THR A 441 48.61 -0.41 10.45
C THR A 441 48.23 0.21 11.80
N LEU A 442 46.93 0.44 12.03
CA LEU A 442 46.41 0.98 13.30
C LEU A 442 46.58 0.01 14.48
N VAL A 443 46.38 -1.29 14.27
CA VAL A 443 46.62 -2.31 15.30
C VAL A 443 48.10 -2.34 15.71
N GLN A 444 49.03 -2.29 14.75
CA GLN A 444 50.47 -2.21 15.04
C GLN A 444 50.85 -0.96 15.85
N LEU A 445 50.15 0.16 15.64
CA LEU A 445 50.38 1.40 16.41
C LEU A 445 49.75 1.34 17.80
N GLN A 446 48.61 0.65 17.96
CA GLN A 446 47.95 0.44 19.25
C GLN A 446 48.76 -0.47 20.17
N ASP A 447 49.29 -1.58 19.65
CA ASP A 447 50.16 -2.48 20.43
C ASP A 447 51.42 -1.75 20.93
N LYS A 448 51.94 -0.81 20.11
CA LYS A 448 53.06 0.05 20.49
C LYS A 448 52.70 1.06 21.59
N ALA A 449 51.48 1.60 21.55
CA ALA A 449 50.99 2.56 22.54
C ALA A 449 50.65 1.88 23.89
N GLU A 450 50.14 0.65 23.86
CA GLU A 450 49.84 -0.15 25.06
C GLU A 450 51.12 -0.61 25.78
N ALA A 451 52.18 -0.90 25.04
CA ALA A 451 53.50 -1.15 25.61
C ALA A 451 54.09 0.09 26.31
N GLU A 452 53.79 1.31 25.84
CA GLU A 452 54.24 2.56 26.47
C GLU A 452 53.38 2.98 27.68
N THR A 453 52.09 2.63 27.72
CA THR A 453 51.20 2.94 28.87
C THR A 453 51.46 2.05 30.08
N HIS A 454 51.90 0.80 29.89
CA HIS A 454 52.30 -0.08 31.00
C HIS A 454 53.52 0.41 31.77
N ALA A 455 54.34 1.30 31.20
CA ALA A 455 55.47 1.94 31.88
C ALA A 455 55.06 3.11 32.81
N LYS A 456 53.79 3.53 32.80
CA LYS A 456 53.31 4.77 33.46
C LYS A 456 52.41 4.58 34.68
N ALA A 457 52.34 3.37 35.25
CA ALA A 457 51.51 3.07 36.43
C ALA A 457 52.12 3.46 37.80
N GLY A 458 53.28 4.12 37.84
CA GLY A 458 53.97 4.48 39.09
C GLY A 458 53.65 5.86 39.70
N TRP A 459 52.87 6.73 39.05
CA TRP A 459 52.81 8.17 39.41
C TRP A 459 51.49 8.68 39.98
N ILE A 460 50.47 7.81 40.16
CA ILE A 460 49.12 8.26 40.52
C ILE A 460 48.97 8.62 42.01
N SER A 461 49.83 8.09 42.90
CA SER A 461 49.75 8.41 44.34
C SER A 461 50.29 9.81 44.72
N ALA A 462 50.95 10.54 43.80
CA ALA A 462 51.54 11.86 44.09
C ALA A 462 50.68 13.05 43.63
N VAL A 463 49.56 12.80 42.94
CA VAL A 463 48.72 13.84 42.31
C VAL A 463 47.59 14.31 43.23
N GLU A 464 47.07 13.44 44.09
CA GLU A 464 45.91 13.77 44.95
C GLU A 464 46.26 14.81 46.05
N THR A 465 47.50 14.81 46.54
CA THR A 465 47.95 15.77 47.57
C THR A 465 48.27 17.16 47.02
N LYS A 466 48.47 17.33 45.70
CA LYS A 466 48.76 18.63 45.07
C LYS A 466 47.52 19.38 44.57
N GLN A 467 46.39 18.68 44.42
CA GLN A 467 45.16 19.25 43.88
C GLN A 467 44.46 20.20 44.89
N GLU A 468 44.63 19.97 46.20
CA GLU A 468 44.08 20.84 47.24
C GLU A 468 44.85 22.17 47.40
N GLU A 469 46.16 22.19 47.11
CA GLU A 469 46.97 23.43 47.10
C GLU A 469 46.65 24.33 45.89
N ILE A 470 46.34 23.74 44.73
CA ILE A 470 46.00 24.47 43.49
C ILE A 470 44.66 25.21 43.64
N ASN A 471 43.71 24.62 44.36
CA ASN A 471 42.40 25.23 44.58
C ASN A 471 42.45 26.44 45.52
N ARG A 472 43.43 26.51 46.44
CA ARG A 472 43.66 27.69 47.29
C ARG A 472 44.35 28.85 46.56
N MET A 473 45.18 28.58 45.56
CA MET A 473 45.89 29.63 44.79
C MET A 473 44.99 30.36 43.78
N ARG A 474 44.01 29.68 43.16
CA ARG A 474 43.13 30.23 42.11
C ARG A 474 42.16 31.33 42.60
N ASN A 475 41.90 31.40 43.91
CA ASN A 475 40.96 32.37 44.49
C ASN A 475 41.63 33.63 45.06
N SER A 476 42.95 33.81 44.91
CA SER A 476 43.64 35.01 45.41
C SER A 476 43.62 36.18 44.40
N LEU A 477 43.40 37.40 44.90
CA LEU A 477 43.30 38.64 44.11
C LEU A 477 44.56 38.99 43.30
N SER A 478 45.71 38.37 43.59
CA SER A 478 46.96 38.55 42.83
C SER A 478 46.95 37.86 41.45
N TRP A 479 46.13 36.82 41.28
CA TRP A 479 45.99 36.11 40.00
C TRP A 479 45.23 36.94 38.94
N LYS A 480 44.25 37.74 39.38
CA LYS A 480 43.43 38.58 38.50
C LYS A 480 44.20 39.79 37.93
N LEU A 481 45.20 40.31 38.65
CA LEU A 481 45.99 41.47 38.24
C LEU A 481 47.22 41.13 37.37
N THR A 482 47.74 39.90 37.41
CA THR A 482 48.97 39.51 36.70
C THR A 482 48.76 38.75 35.38
N MET A 483 47.49 38.47 35.03
CA MET A 483 47.09 37.76 33.82
C MET A 483 47.46 38.45 32.48
N PRO A 484 47.26 39.77 32.33
CA PRO A 484 47.55 40.44 31.05
C PRO A 484 49.03 40.44 30.70
N VAL A 485 49.90 40.69 31.70
CA VAL A 485 51.36 40.74 31.53
C VAL A 485 51.95 39.35 31.22
N ARG A 486 51.34 38.28 31.71
CA ARG A 486 51.75 36.90 31.41
C ARG A 486 51.33 36.44 30.02
N MET A 487 50.23 36.95 29.46
CA MET A 487 49.81 36.65 28.08
C MET A 487 50.74 37.29 27.05
N SER A 488 51.18 38.53 27.27
CA SER A 488 52.13 39.22 26.39
C SER A 488 53.48 38.49 26.32
N GLY A 489 53.96 37.97 27.44
CA GLY A 489 55.20 37.18 27.50
C GLY A 489 55.12 35.79 26.83
N ARG A 490 53.91 35.23 26.65
CA ARG A 490 53.71 33.94 25.96
C ARG A 490 53.60 34.07 24.44
N VAL A 491 53.02 35.18 23.97
CA VAL A 491 53.01 35.53 22.54
C VAL A 491 54.43 35.74 22.02
N LEU A 492 55.28 36.45 22.77
CA LEU A 492 56.67 36.71 22.39
C LEU A 492 57.58 35.46 22.46
N ARG A 493 57.16 34.41 23.18
CA ARG A 493 57.87 33.11 23.25
C ARG A 493 57.33 32.06 22.26
N GLY A 494 56.39 32.43 21.39
CA GLY A 494 55.85 31.55 20.36
C GLY A 494 54.97 30.40 20.89
N GLU A 495 54.43 30.53 22.10
CA GLU A 495 53.57 29.51 22.73
C GLU A 495 52.11 29.60 22.22
N PHE A 496 51.93 29.59 20.89
CA PHE A 496 50.62 29.74 20.24
C PHE A 496 49.70 28.53 20.44
N SER A 497 50.24 27.35 20.77
CA SER A 497 49.44 26.14 21.05
C SER A 497 48.65 26.24 22.35
N THR A 498 49.20 26.90 23.37
CA THR A 498 48.53 27.12 24.66
C THR A 498 47.50 28.25 24.57
N ILE A 499 47.78 29.27 23.75
CA ILE A 499 46.80 30.31 23.37
C ILE A 499 45.65 29.68 22.55
N LYS A 500 45.97 28.77 21.61
CA LYS A 500 44.96 27.98 20.86
C LYS A 500 44.16 27.05 21.77
N ALA A 501 44.75 26.48 22.82
CA ALA A 501 44.04 25.63 23.78
C ALA A 501 43.08 26.44 24.66
N MET A 502 43.46 27.66 25.07
CA MET A 502 42.56 28.59 25.76
C MET A 502 41.47 29.14 24.83
N ALA A 503 41.78 29.42 23.55
CA ALA A 503 40.79 29.80 22.54
C ALA A 503 39.83 28.65 22.20
N ARG A 504 40.30 27.40 22.20
CA ARG A 504 39.45 26.20 22.02
C ARG A 504 38.48 25.97 23.19
N TYR A 505 38.83 26.42 24.40
CA TYR A 505 37.91 26.40 25.54
C TYR A 505 36.86 27.53 25.47
N HIS A 506 37.06 28.54 24.64
CA HIS A 506 35.99 29.49 24.25
C HIS A 506 35.26 29.08 22.95
N ALA A 507 35.86 28.22 22.12
CA ALA A 507 35.24 27.65 20.92
C ALA A 507 34.31 26.45 21.21
N THR A 508 34.15 26.04 22.47
CA THR A 508 33.06 25.15 22.92
C THR A 508 31.72 25.91 23.11
N SER A 509 31.61 27.12 22.58
CA SER A 509 30.38 27.91 22.52
C SER A 509 30.01 28.14 21.05
N GLY A 510 29.07 27.35 20.53
CA GLY A 510 28.25 27.70 19.38
C GLY A 510 28.75 27.31 17.98
N ASN A 511 27.89 26.55 17.28
CA ASN A 511 27.79 26.32 15.83
C ASN A 511 28.91 25.58 15.09
N GLY A 512 28.55 24.41 14.55
CA GLY A 512 29.37 23.62 13.65
C GLY A 512 28.56 22.60 12.86
N THR A 513 27.70 23.08 11.96
CA THR A 513 26.93 22.28 10.98
C THR A 513 27.80 21.37 10.11
N LEU A 514 29.11 21.64 10.05
CA LEU A 514 30.09 20.83 9.32
C LEU A 514 30.55 19.57 10.08
N SER A 515 30.49 19.56 11.42
CA SER A 515 30.91 18.39 12.21
C SER A 515 29.82 17.33 12.33
N ARG A 516 28.55 17.72 12.18
CA ARG A 516 27.44 16.76 12.07
C ARG A 516 27.41 16.08 10.70
N PHE A 517 27.76 16.78 9.62
CA PHE A 517 27.86 16.21 8.27
C PHE A 517 28.90 15.09 8.17
N LEU A 518 30.01 15.19 8.90
CA LEU A 518 31.03 14.14 8.96
C LEU A 518 30.69 12.98 9.91
N LEU A 519 29.63 13.12 10.72
CA LEU A 519 29.14 12.09 11.64
C LEU A 519 27.80 11.49 11.21
N SER A 520 27.10 12.07 10.22
CA SER A 520 25.74 11.66 9.81
C SER A 520 25.66 10.77 8.57
N GLY A 521 26.74 10.12 8.15
CA GLY A 521 26.67 9.11 7.09
C GLY A 521 27.92 9.00 6.25
N GLY A 522 28.87 8.18 6.69
CA GLY A 522 30.08 7.95 5.91
C GLY A 522 31.17 7.14 6.58
N LEU A 523 30.86 6.18 7.46
CA LEU A 523 31.78 5.09 7.83
C LEU A 523 31.00 3.98 8.56
N LEU A 524 30.92 2.83 7.88
CA LEU A 524 30.37 1.56 8.34
C LEU A 524 30.89 1.18 9.74
N SER A 525 29.98 0.84 10.65
CA SER A 525 30.29 0.28 11.98
C SER A 525 31.25 -0.91 11.87
N LYS A 526 32.36 -0.85 12.63
CA LYS A 526 33.42 -1.86 12.72
C LYS A 526 32.94 -3.26 13.16
N SER A 527 31.71 -3.43 13.67
CA SER A 527 31.19 -4.74 14.08
C SER A 527 30.59 -5.54 12.91
N LYS A 528 30.12 -4.87 11.85
CA LYS A 528 29.37 -5.48 10.74
C LYS A 528 30.24 -6.36 9.84
N TYR A 529 31.54 -6.07 9.80
CA TYR A 529 32.56 -6.88 9.12
C TYR A 529 32.91 -8.17 9.89
N LYS A 530 32.76 -8.17 11.22
CA LYS A 530 33.12 -9.31 12.09
C LYS A 530 32.10 -10.45 12.01
N THR A 531 30.82 -10.14 11.85
CA THR A 531 29.75 -11.14 11.73
C THR A 531 29.76 -11.81 10.36
N ALA A 532 29.97 -11.04 9.29
CA ALA A 532 30.16 -11.57 7.94
C ALA A 532 31.43 -12.43 7.84
N LEU A 533 32.55 -12.01 8.43
CA LEU A 533 33.77 -12.84 8.49
C LEU A 533 33.58 -14.12 9.30
N ARG A 534 32.86 -14.09 10.44
CA ARG A 534 32.56 -15.30 11.23
C ARG A 534 31.73 -16.32 10.45
N LEU A 535 30.74 -15.86 9.69
CA LEU A 535 29.84 -16.73 8.92
C LEU A 535 30.50 -17.30 7.65
N ILE A 536 31.42 -16.54 7.05
CA ILE A 536 32.28 -17.00 5.95
C ILE A 536 33.32 -18.00 6.46
N MET A 537 33.93 -17.75 7.64
CA MET A 537 34.86 -18.68 8.28
C MET A 537 34.19 -19.97 8.80
N SER A 538 32.87 -19.96 9.02
CA SER A 538 32.09 -21.15 9.39
C SER A 538 31.46 -21.90 8.20
N GLY A 539 31.74 -21.51 6.96
CA GLY A 539 31.28 -22.19 5.74
C GLY A 539 29.80 -22.02 5.40
N ASN A 540 29.08 -21.08 6.03
CA ASN A 540 27.65 -20.84 5.77
C ASN A 540 27.45 -19.69 4.77
N TRP A 541 27.72 -19.97 3.50
CA TRP A 541 27.69 -19.02 2.38
C TRP A 541 26.29 -18.43 2.11
N LYS A 542 25.22 -19.18 2.44
CA LYS A 542 23.83 -18.75 2.28
C LYS A 542 23.45 -17.66 3.29
N GLY A 543 23.86 -17.84 4.57
CA GLY A 543 23.64 -16.84 5.62
C GLY A 543 24.41 -15.52 5.41
N ALA A 544 25.58 -15.57 4.76
CA ALA A 544 26.34 -14.37 4.38
C ALA A 544 25.67 -13.60 3.23
N ALA A 545 25.13 -14.30 2.23
CA ALA A 545 24.38 -13.71 1.13
C ALA A 545 23.07 -13.07 1.60
N ASP A 546 22.33 -13.73 2.51
CA ASP A 546 21.12 -13.17 3.12
C ASP A 546 21.40 -11.99 4.05
N GLY A 547 22.57 -11.96 4.70
CA GLY A 547 23.06 -10.79 5.43
C GLY A 547 23.37 -9.61 4.52
N PHE A 548 23.96 -9.86 3.35
CA PHE A 548 24.28 -8.82 2.36
C PHE A 548 23.04 -8.29 1.63
N LYS A 549 22.08 -9.18 1.30
CA LYS A 549 20.76 -8.82 0.75
C LYS A 549 19.95 -7.97 1.73
N ARG A 550 20.01 -8.27 3.03
CA ARG A 550 19.40 -7.44 4.11
C ARG A 550 20.02 -6.05 4.22
N VAL A 551 21.33 -5.92 4.00
CA VAL A 551 22.03 -4.61 4.03
C VAL A 551 21.78 -3.79 2.76
N MET A 552 21.73 -4.42 1.58
CA MET A 552 21.41 -3.72 0.33
C MET A 552 19.93 -3.36 0.20
N ASN A 553 19.01 -4.22 0.65
CA ASN A 553 17.58 -3.87 0.70
C ASN A 553 17.32 -2.74 1.70
N ARG A 554 18.04 -2.69 2.85
CA ARG A 554 17.99 -1.55 3.78
C ARG A 554 18.51 -0.25 3.17
N ALA A 555 19.60 -0.29 2.40
CA ALA A 555 20.12 0.89 1.70
C ALA A 555 19.21 1.40 0.56
N ALA A 556 18.41 0.51 -0.05
CA ALA A 556 17.40 0.86 -1.03
C ALA A 556 16.10 1.41 -0.38
N THR A 557 15.68 0.87 0.77
CA THR A 557 14.51 1.37 1.52
C THR A 557 14.80 2.63 2.35
N ASP A 558 16.05 2.90 2.72
CA ASP A 558 16.48 4.13 3.41
C ASP A 558 16.60 5.35 2.47
N SER A 559 16.22 5.21 1.19
CA SER A 559 16.27 6.30 0.22
C SER A 559 14.99 7.16 0.21
N ALA A 560 14.60 7.69 1.37
CA ALA A 560 14.01 9.02 1.35
C ALA A 560 15.15 9.97 0.95
N PRO A 561 14.99 10.83 -0.08
CA PRO A 561 16.06 11.72 -0.48
C PRO A 561 16.42 12.57 0.74
N ALA A 562 17.65 12.38 1.23
CA ALA A 562 18.36 13.39 1.99
C ALA A 562 18.59 14.59 1.05
N ALA A 563 17.52 15.30 0.69
CA ALA A 563 17.64 16.69 0.36
C ALA A 563 18.11 17.33 1.66
N ALA A 564 19.42 17.52 1.78
CA ALA A 564 19.97 18.43 2.75
C ALA A 564 19.26 19.76 2.51
N PHE A 565 18.23 20.06 3.31
CA PHE A 565 17.67 21.39 3.34
C PHE A 565 18.80 22.28 3.82
N LEU A 566 19.43 22.96 2.87
CA LEU A 566 20.38 24.02 3.17
C LEU A 566 19.60 25.00 4.04
N ASP A 567 20.06 25.18 5.27
CA ASP A 567 19.47 26.16 6.20
C ASP A 567 19.91 27.56 5.78
N ASN A 568 19.44 27.97 4.61
CA ASN A 568 19.85 29.19 3.91
C ASN A 568 18.95 30.40 4.23
N GLY A 569 17.93 30.25 5.08
CA GLY A 569 17.03 31.36 5.45
C GLY A 569 15.63 30.94 5.89
N ASP A 570 14.72 31.92 5.92
CA ASP A 570 13.31 31.79 6.32
C ASP A 570 12.53 30.80 5.44
N VAL A 571 11.57 30.08 6.03
CA VAL A 571 10.63 29.23 5.29
C VAL A 571 9.69 30.09 4.45
N ARG A 572 9.50 29.72 3.18
CA ARG A 572 8.57 30.41 2.28
C ARG A 572 7.30 29.61 2.12
N ILE A 573 6.15 30.26 2.30
CA ILE A 573 4.85 29.62 2.11
C ILE A 573 4.20 30.25 0.87
N LEU A 574 4.03 29.45 -0.18
CA LEU A 574 3.35 29.85 -1.40
C LEU A 574 1.89 29.40 -1.33
N ALA A 575 0.96 30.35 -1.46
CA ALA A 575 -0.48 30.07 -1.40
C ALA A 575 -1.27 31.02 -2.30
N THR A 576 -2.34 30.51 -2.87
CA THR A 576 -3.30 31.34 -3.62
C THR A 576 -4.15 32.17 -2.66
N GLN A 577 -4.84 33.21 -3.18
CA GLN A 577 -5.73 34.05 -2.35
C GLN A 577 -6.79 33.25 -1.57
N HIS A 578 -7.28 32.15 -2.15
CA HIS A 578 -8.30 31.30 -1.52
C HIS A 578 -7.75 30.31 -0.49
N THR A 579 -6.42 30.19 -0.34
CA THR A 579 -5.78 29.30 0.63
C THR A 579 -4.93 30.04 1.68
N LEU A 580 -5.05 31.38 1.75
CA LEU A 580 -4.27 32.19 2.68
C LEU A 580 -4.48 31.83 4.16
N PHE A 581 -5.67 31.41 4.55
CA PHE A 581 -5.91 30.93 5.92
C PHE A 581 -4.97 29.77 6.29
N VAL A 582 -4.79 28.80 5.40
CA VAL A 582 -3.87 27.66 5.60
C VAL A 582 -2.43 28.17 5.70
N ALA A 583 -2.03 29.10 4.84
CA ALA A 583 -0.69 29.68 4.88
C ALA A 583 -0.41 30.44 6.19
N HIS A 584 -1.36 31.25 6.68
CA HIS A 584 -1.25 31.95 7.94
C HIS A 584 -1.19 30.99 9.13
N LEU A 585 -1.97 29.90 9.10
CA LEU A 585 -1.94 28.87 10.13
C LEU A 585 -0.56 28.21 10.21
N ILE A 586 0.00 27.80 9.06
CA ILE A 586 1.36 27.22 8.99
C ILE A 586 2.41 28.24 9.44
N GLU A 587 2.28 29.50 9.02
CA GLU A 587 3.19 30.58 9.42
C GLU A 587 3.19 30.77 10.94
N LYS A 588 2.00 30.82 11.56
CA LYS A 588 1.83 30.91 13.01
C LYS A 588 2.51 29.73 13.71
N SER A 589 2.20 28.51 13.28
CA SER A 589 2.76 27.28 13.86
C SER A 589 4.29 27.22 13.72
N LEU A 590 4.86 27.66 12.58
CA LEU A 590 6.31 27.76 12.41
C LEU A 590 6.93 28.78 13.40
N ARG A 591 6.33 29.98 13.51
CA ARG A 591 6.81 31.04 14.41
C ARG A 591 6.75 30.64 15.88
N GLU A 592 5.68 29.95 16.29
CA GLU A 592 5.54 29.40 17.65
C GLU A 592 6.63 28.38 18.00
N ASN A 593 7.21 27.73 16.99
CA ASN A 593 8.33 26.79 17.12
C ASN A 593 9.70 27.44 16.87
N GLY A 594 9.78 28.76 16.81
CA GLY A 594 11.03 29.49 16.60
C GLY A 594 11.57 29.42 15.16
N VAL A 595 10.74 29.01 14.19
CA VAL A 595 11.08 29.00 12.77
C VAL A 595 10.49 30.24 12.11
N THR A 596 11.34 31.05 11.46
CA THR A 596 10.89 32.21 10.70
C THR A 596 10.25 31.78 9.40
N ALA A 597 9.12 32.41 9.05
CA ALA A 597 8.36 32.10 7.86
C ALA A 597 7.75 33.36 7.23
N GLN A 598 7.55 33.33 5.92
CA GLN A 598 6.89 34.40 5.18
C GLN A 598 5.95 33.83 4.12
N VAL A 599 4.73 34.36 4.06
CA VAL A 599 3.70 34.01 3.07
C VAL A 599 3.84 34.89 1.82
N SER A 600 3.69 34.27 0.64
CA SER A 600 3.68 34.93 -0.66
C SER A 600 2.59 34.33 -1.55
N THR A 601 1.98 35.16 -2.41
CA THR A 601 0.94 34.69 -3.35
C THR A 601 1.45 34.34 -4.74
N ALA A 602 2.75 34.54 -5.00
CA ALA A 602 3.40 34.23 -6.25
C ALA A 602 4.82 33.74 -5.99
N TYR A 603 5.26 32.80 -6.83
CA TYR A 603 6.66 32.37 -6.85
C TYR A 603 7.50 33.34 -7.69
N VAL A 604 8.67 33.70 -7.17
CA VAL A 604 9.62 34.61 -7.83
C VAL A 604 10.99 33.94 -7.76
N ALA A 605 11.50 33.49 -8.90
CA ALA A 605 12.74 32.70 -8.97
C ALA A 605 13.96 33.46 -8.43
N GLU A 606 14.01 34.78 -8.60
CA GLU A 606 15.06 35.65 -8.07
C GLU A 606 15.11 35.69 -6.54
N HIS A 607 14.01 35.30 -5.87
CA HIS A 607 13.92 35.23 -4.42
C HIS A 607 14.16 33.81 -3.86
N ASP A 608 14.38 32.81 -4.74
CA ASP A 608 14.74 31.45 -4.32
C ASP A 608 16.25 31.33 -4.09
N ASN A 609 16.65 31.34 -2.82
CA ASN A 609 18.03 31.14 -2.38
C ASN A 609 18.28 29.70 -1.88
N GLY A 610 17.41 28.75 -2.26
CA GLY A 610 17.45 27.37 -1.83
C GLY A 610 16.83 27.13 -0.45
N GLN A 611 16.06 28.09 0.08
CA GLN A 611 15.30 27.90 1.32
C GLN A 611 14.14 26.89 1.15
N LEU A 612 13.61 26.42 2.27
CA LEU A 612 12.46 25.53 2.28
C LEU A 612 11.21 26.26 1.80
N HIS A 613 10.51 25.67 0.83
CA HIS A 613 9.21 26.15 0.37
C HIS A 613 8.09 25.17 0.75
N ILE A 614 6.99 25.69 1.30
CA ILE A 614 5.73 24.98 1.46
C ILE A 614 4.77 25.56 0.44
N VAL A 615 4.26 24.73 -0.48
CA VAL A 615 3.39 25.17 -1.58
C VAL A 615 2.00 24.59 -1.37
N VAL A 616 1.04 25.45 -1.06
CA VAL A 616 -0.36 25.08 -0.90
C VAL A 616 -1.04 25.05 -2.26
N CYS A 617 -1.62 23.91 -2.62
CA CYS A 617 -2.17 23.64 -3.96
C CYS A 617 -1.12 23.83 -5.08
N PRO A 618 -0.06 23.00 -5.17
CA PRO A 618 1.02 23.18 -6.15
C PRO A 618 0.57 23.11 -7.62
N GLN A 619 -0.58 22.52 -7.91
CA GLN A 619 -1.23 22.52 -9.22
C GLN A 619 -1.66 23.91 -9.69
N MET A 620 -1.81 24.88 -8.78
CA MET A 620 -2.24 26.25 -9.09
C MET A 620 -1.09 27.16 -9.56
N PHE A 621 0.15 26.66 -9.58
CA PHE A 621 1.33 27.44 -9.93
C PHE A 621 1.99 26.91 -11.20
N GLU A 622 2.23 27.80 -12.16
CA GLU A 622 2.94 27.47 -13.41
C GLU A 622 4.38 27.02 -13.14
N GLN A 623 5.05 27.69 -12.20
CA GLN A 623 6.43 27.39 -11.79
C GLN A 623 6.49 27.08 -10.30
N LEU A 624 7.26 26.05 -9.96
CA LEU A 624 7.46 25.60 -8.59
C LEU A 624 8.95 25.72 -8.20
N PRO A 625 9.26 25.98 -6.92
CA PRO A 625 10.61 25.89 -6.39
C PRO A 625 11.21 24.50 -6.61
N LYS A 626 12.53 24.40 -6.73
CA LYS A 626 13.21 23.11 -6.96
C LYS A 626 13.04 22.14 -5.79
N HIS A 627 13.01 22.67 -4.56
CA HIS A 627 12.84 21.89 -3.34
C HIS A 627 11.65 22.44 -2.57
N TYR A 628 10.54 21.70 -2.61
CA TYR A 628 9.29 22.12 -1.98
C TYR A 628 8.57 20.98 -1.30
N ILE A 629 7.76 21.35 -0.32
CA ILE A 629 6.74 20.52 0.30
C ILE A 629 5.42 20.86 -0.39
N ALA A 630 4.74 19.85 -0.92
CA ALA A 630 3.39 20.01 -1.46
C ALA A 630 2.39 19.94 -0.31
N PHE A 631 1.54 20.96 -0.13
CA PHE A 631 0.32 20.80 0.65
C PHE A 631 -0.81 20.49 -0.34
N GLN A 632 -1.14 19.20 -0.41
CA GLN A 632 -2.23 18.63 -1.18
C GLN A 632 -3.55 19.06 -0.53
N MET A 633 -4.48 19.62 -1.32
CA MET A 633 -5.77 20.10 -0.83
C MET A 633 -6.97 19.61 -1.65
N GLU A 634 -6.75 18.88 -2.76
CA GLU A 634 -7.82 18.32 -3.58
C GLU A 634 -8.49 17.13 -2.89
N GLN A 635 -9.77 16.88 -3.15
CA GLN A 635 -10.48 15.76 -2.53
C GLN A 635 -10.39 14.48 -3.37
N SER A 636 -10.00 13.35 -2.76
CA SER A 636 -9.87 12.04 -3.43
C SER A 636 -11.19 11.40 -3.85
N VAL A 637 -12.33 11.94 -3.37
CA VAL A 637 -13.68 11.47 -3.73
C VAL A 637 -14.01 11.67 -5.22
N ASN A 638 -13.21 12.46 -5.95
CA ASN A 638 -13.33 12.60 -7.38
C ASN A 638 -11.95 12.60 -8.05
N SER A 639 -11.64 11.51 -8.77
CA SER A 639 -10.35 11.29 -9.41
C SER A 639 -10.00 12.34 -10.47
N ARG A 640 -10.97 13.11 -10.99
CA ARG A 640 -10.73 14.16 -11.99
C ARG A 640 -9.73 15.23 -11.56
N TRP A 641 -9.59 15.45 -10.24
CA TRP A 641 -8.67 16.43 -9.67
C TRP A 641 -7.23 15.91 -9.58
N PHE A 642 -7.03 14.60 -9.76
CA PHE A 642 -5.73 13.93 -9.70
C PHE A 642 -5.26 13.54 -11.10
N THR A 643 -4.80 14.54 -11.86
CA THR A 643 -4.22 14.33 -13.18
C THR A 643 -2.79 13.77 -13.09
N GLU A 644 -2.27 13.20 -14.18
CA GLU A 644 -0.88 12.74 -14.26
C GLU A 644 0.13 13.86 -13.95
N ASP A 645 -0.10 15.08 -14.45
CA ASP A 645 0.74 16.24 -14.14
C ASP A 645 0.71 16.56 -12.64
N TYR A 646 -0.45 16.43 -11.99
CA TYR A 646 -0.54 16.67 -10.56
C TYR A 646 0.20 15.59 -9.76
N PHE A 647 0.05 14.31 -10.12
CA PHE A 647 0.84 13.24 -9.51
C PHE A 647 2.35 13.42 -9.74
N ALA A 648 2.76 13.87 -10.92
CA ALA A 648 4.16 14.17 -11.21
C ALA A 648 4.68 15.28 -10.28
N ARG A 649 3.89 16.34 -10.04
CA ARG A 649 4.22 17.39 -9.06
C ARG A 649 4.35 16.80 -7.65
N LEU A 650 3.36 16.05 -7.18
CA LEU A 650 3.40 15.41 -5.86
C LEU A 650 4.63 14.48 -5.70
N ASN A 651 4.93 13.67 -6.71
CA ASN A 651 6.11 12.81 -6.72
C ASN A 651 7.44 13.58 -6.70
N ASN A 652 7.49 14.76 -7.32
CA ASN A 652 8.66 15.64 -7.31
C ASN A 652 8.82 16.42 -5.99
N ALA A 653 7.79 16.49 -5.15
CA ALA A 653 7.86 17.13 -3.84
C ALA A 653 8.75 16.33 -2.87
N VAL A 654 9.42 17.03 -1.96
CA VAL A 654 10.27 16.42 -0.92
C VAL A 654 9.43 15.76 0.17
N ALA A 655 8.28 16.37 0.48
CA ALA A 655 7.24 15.83 1.33
C ALA A 655 5.88 16.32 0.85
N ILE A 656 4.84 15.59 1.20
CA ILE A 656 3.45 15.87 0.88
C ILE A 656 2.69 15.97 2.19
N PHE A 657 2.16 17.16 2.47
CA PHE A 657 1.21 17.41 3.55
C PHE A 657 -0.19 17.22 3.00
N ASP A 658 -1.00 16.47 3.74
CA ASP A 658 -2.41 16.26 3.40
C ASP A 658 -3.26 16.39 4.66
N TYR A 659 -4.41 17.06 4.53
CA TYR A 659 -5.32 17.32 5.65
C TYR A 659 -6.30 16.18 5.92
N SER A 660 -6.38 15.17 5.04
CA SER A 660 -7.36 14.09 5.10
C SER A 660 -6.71 12.71 5.12
N LEU A 661 -7.10 11.87 6.09
CA LEU A 661 -6.68 10.47 6.13
C LEU A 661 -7.23 9.66 4.96
N LYS A 662 -8.42 10.01 4.44
CA LYS A 662 -8.99 9.40 3.23
C LYS A 662 -8.18 9.75 1.97
N ASN A 663 -7.67 10.97 1.88
CA ASN A 663 -6.76 11.34 0.79
C ASN A 663 -5.44 10.58 0.90
N ILE A 664 -4.86 10.47 2.11
CA ILE A 664 -3.62 9.71 2.32
C ILE A 664 -3.80 8.25 1.90
N GLU A 665 -4.91 7.61 2.28
CA GLU A 665 -5.23 6.24 1.85
C GLU A 665 -5.30 6.13 0.32
N TYR A 666 -5.99 7.06 -0.34
CA TYR A 666 -6.05 7.11 -1.80
C TYR A 666 -4.66 7.31 -2.43
N LEU A 667 -3.85 8.26 -1.95
CA LEU A 667 -2.51 8.52 -2.49
C LEU A 667 -1.57 7.30 -2.36
N LEU A 668 -1.68 6.55 -1.26
CA LEU A 668 -0.95 5.29 -1.09
C LEU A 668 -1.38 4.24 -2.12
N GLN A 669 -2.68 4.11 -2.40
CA GLN A 669 -3.19 3.21 -3.44
C GLN A 669 -2.73 3.60 -4.84
N GLN A 670 -2.52 4.90 -5.09
CA GLN A 670 -1.98 5.43 -6.35
C GLN A 670 -0.44 5.37 -6.44
N GLY A 671 0.22 4.71 -5.49
CA GLY A 671 1.67 4.47 -5.54
C GLY A 671 2.55 5.61 -5.01
N ILE A 672 1.99 6.63 -4.35
CA ILE A 672 2.80 7.62 -3.64
C ILE A 672 3.51 6.96 -2.46
N ALA A 673 4.82 7.14 -2.38
CA ALA A 673 5.64 6.58 -1.32
C ALA A 673 5.21 7.09 0.07
N TYR A 674 4.88 6.17 0.98
CA TYR A 674 4.50 6.44 2.37
C TYR A 674 5.48 7.37 3.12
N GLN A 675 6.78 7.29 2.81
CA GLN A 675 7.82 8.10 3.44
C GLN A 675 7.66 9.59 3.13
N LYS A 676 7.01 9.94 2.01
CA LYS A 676 6.74 11.33 1.61
C LYS A 676 5.46 11.89 2.21
N LEU A 677 4.52 11.05 2.61
CA LEU A 677 3.21 11.47 3.11
C LEU A 677 3.28 11.83 4.60
N PHE A 678 2.69 12.97 4.95
CA PHE A 678 2.52 13.44 6.33
C PHE A 678 1.10 13.97 6.50
N TYR A 679 0.41 13.46 7.52
CA TYR A 679 -0.88 13.98 7.90
C TYR A 679 -0.71 15.35 8.57
N MET A 680 -1.38 16.36 8.03
CA MET A 680 -1.28 17.77 8.42
C MET A 680 -2.69 18.38 8.48
N PRO A 681 -3.47 18.08 9.54
CA PRO A 681 -4.83 18.59 9.66
C PRO A 681 -4.86 20.12 9.76
N ILE A 682 -5.96 20.70 9.27
CA ILE A 682 -6.29 22.11 9.46
C ILE A 682 -6.90 22.32 10.85
N SER A 683 -6.59 23.44 11.50
CA SER A 683 -7.11 23.80 12.81
C SER A 683 -7.40 25.29 12.92
N SER A 684 -7.77 25.74 14.11
CA SER A 684 -8.18 27.10 14.39
C SER A 684 -7.00 28.08 14.52
N TYR A 685 -7.28 29.35 14.25
CA TYR A 685 -6.36 30.46 14.46
C TYR A 685 -6.94 31.38 15.55
N ALA A 686 -6.26 31.43 16.70
CA ALA A 686 -6.66 32.29 17.81
C ALA A 686 -6.59 33.78 17.45
N ASP A 687 -7.70 34.50 17.64
CA ASP A 687 -7.85 35.93 17.35
C ASP A 687 -7.42 36.32 15.92
N TYR A 688 -7.87 35.53 14.94
CA TYR A 688 -7.53 35.74 13.53
C TYR A 688 -7.89 37.14 12.98
N PRO A 689 -9.02 37.78 13.33
CA PRO A 689 -9.33 39.15 12.88
C PRO A 689 -8.28 40.18 13.30
N SER A 690 -7.71 40.05 14.49
CA SER A 690 -6.65 40.94 14.98
C SER A 690 -5.35 40.73 14.21
N TYR A 691 -4.96 39.47 13.96
CA TYR A 691 -3.81 39.16 13.12
C TYR A 691 -3.96 39.71 11.70
N LEU A 692 -5.12 39.50 11.08
CA LEU A 692 -5.42 40.01 9.74
C LEU A 692 -5.28 41.53 9.67
N SER A 693 -5.80 42.24 10.67
CA SER A 693 -5.67 43.70 10.77
C SER A 693 -4.21 44.14 10.91
N GLN A 694 -3.37 43.38 11.63
CA GLN A 694 -1.93 43.67 11.79
C GLN A 694 -1.16 43.51 10.48
N ILE A 695 -1.54 42.55 9.63
CA ILE A 695 -0.93 42.35 8.30
C ILE A 695 -1.58 43.21 7.21
N GLY A 696 -2.53 44.08 7.57
CA GLY A 696 -3.05 45.14 6.71
C GLY A 696 -4.44 44.90 6.09
N TYR A 697 -5.19 43.88 6.51
CA TYR A 697 -6.57 43.68 6.05
C TYR A 697 -7.49 44.79 6.55
N ASP A 698 -8.29 45.39 5.66
CA ASP A 698 -9.33 46.36 6.03
C ASP A 698 -10.63 45.65 6.43
N LEU A 699 -10.76 45.38 7.73
CA LEU A 699 -11.97 44.80 8.33
C LEU A 699 -12.89 45.85 8.97
N SER A 700 -12.72 47.14 8.64
CA SER A 700 -13.49 48.24 9.22
C SER A 700 -14.94 48.28 8.71
N GLU A 701 -15.86 48.86 9.50
CA GLU A 701 -17.25 49.08 9.07
C GLU A 701 -17.33 50.21 8.03
N LYS A 702 -17.91 49.94 6.85
CA LYS A 702 -18.16 50.96 5.83
C LYS A 702 -19.65 51.34 5.83
N LYS A 703 -19.91 52.62 5.55
CA LYS A 703 -21.27 53.18 5.56
C LYS A 703 -22.11 52.53 4.45
N GLY A 704 -23.06 51.67 4.84
CA GLY A 704 -23.93 50.92 3.92
C GLY A 704 -23.79 49.40 4.00
N ASP A 705 -22.81 48.90 4.75
CA ASP A 705 -22.68 47.46 5.01
C ASP A 705 -23.86 46.96 5.85
N LYS A 706 -24.64 46.03 5.31
CA LYS A 706 -25.62 45.25 6.07
C LYS A 706 -25.05 43.86 6.31
N ALA A 707 -24.94 43.47 7.58
CA ALA A 707 -24.64 42.09 7.97
C ALA A 707 -25.66 41.14 7.33
N ALA A 708 -25.17 40.06 6.71
CA ALA A 708 -26.04 38.99 6.22
C ALA A 708 -26.57 38.19 7.41
N ASP A 709 -27.86 37.84 7.40
CA ASP A 709 -28.38 36.90 8.40
C ASP A 709 -27.79 35.51 8.13
N VAL A 710 -27.81 35.07 6.88
CA VAL A 710 -27.21 33.80 6.45
C VAL A 710 -26.28 34.05 5.27
N LEU A 711 -25.01 33.60 5.37
CA LEU A 711 -24.04 33.70 4.30
C LEU A 711 -23.67 32.33 3.74
N PHE A 712 -23.78 32.19 2.42
CA PHE A 712 -23.10 31.13 1.67
C PHE A 712 -21.98 31.76 0.84
N TYR A 713 -20.79 31.14 0.85
CA TYR A 713 -19.70 31.55 -0.03
C TYR A 713 -19.06 30.37 -0.75
N GLY A 714 -18.86 30.51 -2.06
CA GLY A 714 -18.39 29.45 -2.95
C GLY A 714 -19.13 29.47 -4.29
N ASP A 715 -18.89 28.44 -5.11
CA ASP A 715 -19.60 28.26 -6.39
C ASP A 715 -21.06 27.81 -6.14
N PRO A 716 -22.08 28.63 -6.49
CA PRO A 716 -23.48 28.27 -6.31
C PRO A 716 -24.06 27.48 -7.49
N ASN A 717 -23.29 27.25 -8.56
CA ASN A 717 -23.84 26.90 -9.87
C ASN A 717 -24.25 25.43 -10.04
N CYS A 718 -23.97 24.55 -9.08
CA CYS A 718 -24.48 23.19 -9.12
C CYS A 718 -25.95 23.12 -8.68
N GLU A 719 -26.73 22.23 -9.31
CA GLU A 719 -28.18 22.10 -9.06
C GLU A 719 -28.52 21.85 -7.60
N ARG A 720 -27.67 21.08 -6.90
CA ARG A 720 -27.79 20.83 -5.45
C ARG A 720 -27.77 22.13 -4.65
N ARG A 721 -26.69 22.92 -4.78
CA ARG A 721 -26.55 24.18 -4.03
C ARG A 721 -27.66 25.17 -4.39
N LYS A 722 -28.09 25.21 -5.65
CA LYS A 722 -29.25 26.02 -6.07
C LYS A 722 -30.51 25.64 -5.30
N ALA A 723 -30.81 24.35 -5.16
CA ALA A 723 -31.99 23.87 -4.42
C ALA A 723 -31.97 24.33 -2.94
N TYR A 724 -30.84 24.14 -2.26
CA TYR A 724 -30.64 24.63 -0.89
C TYR A 724 -30.86 26.15 -0.79
N LEU A 725 -30.15 26.91 -1.62
CA LEU A 725 -30.19 28.37 -1.57
C LEU A 725 -31.58 28.93 -1.91
N GLN A 726 -32.31 28.28 -2.84
CA GLN A 726 -33.69 28.66 -3.16
C GLN A 726 -34.63 28.44 -1.98
N GLU A 727 -34.52 27.31 -1.29
CA GLU A 727 -35.35 27.02 -0.13
C GLU A 727 -35.02 27.94 1.04
N LEU A 728 -33.73 28.10 1.37
CA LEU A 728 -33.28 28.96 2.47
C LEU A 728 -33.70 30.43 2.28
N LYS A 729 -33.69 30.94 1.05
CA LYS A 729 -34.18 32.29 0.72
C LYS A 729 -35.66 32.53 0.99
N LYS A 730 -36.47 31.46 1.13
CA LYS A 730 -37.89 31.59 1.53
C LYS A 730 -38.03 31.91 3.02
N HIS A 731 -37.05 31.53 3.83
CA HIS A 731 -37.12 31.60 5.29
C HIS A 731 -36.20 32.67 5.88
N PHE A 732 -35.07 32.97 5.23
CA PHE A 732 -34.02 33.83 5.77
C PHE A 732 -33.49 34.85 4.73
N ASN A 733 -32.84 35.92 5.20
CA ASN A 733 -32.10 36.85 4.35
C ASN A 733 -30.73 36.25 3.99
N VAL A 734 -30.70 35.45 2.92
CA VAL A 734 -29.51 34.73 2.46
C VAL A 734 -28.70 35.57 1.48
N THR A 735 -27.43 35.81 1.81
CA THR A 735 -26.43 36.40 0.92
C THR A 735 -25.58 35.30 0.30
N VAL A 736 -25.35 35.38 -1.01
CA VAL A 736 -24.50 34.45 -1.78
C VAL A 736 -23.26 35.23 -2.24
N ALA A 737 -22.09 34.87 -1.74
CA ALA A 737 -20.81 35.40 -2.16
C ALA A 737 -20.14 34.44 -3.14
N SER A 738 -20.09 34.83 -4.41
CA SER A 738 -19.40 34.08 -5.47
C SER A 738 -18.30 34.98 -6.05
N GLU A 739 -17.12 34.41 -6.30
CA GLU A 739 -15.94 35.12 -6.84
C GLU A 739 -15.47 36.33 -5.99
N VAL A 740 -15.71 36.28 -4.68
CA VAL A 740 -15.22 37.28 -3.71
C VAL A 740 -14.06 36.67 -2.93
N PHE A 741 -12.95 37.39 -2.80
CA PHE A 741 -11.73 36.94 -2.12
C PHE A 741 -11.13 38.04 -1.23
N GLY A 742 -10.15 37.67 -0.40
CA GLY A 742 -9.39 38.60 0.46
C GLY A 742 -10.26 39.34 1.48
N ASP A 743 -9.86 40.56 1.84
CA ASP A 743 -10.47 41.41 2.87
C ASP A 743 -11.99 41.46 2.78
N ARG A 744 -12.52 41.53 1.55
CA ARG A 744 -13.97 41.62 1.32
C ARG A 744 -14.69 40.33 1.72
N LEU A 745 -14.19 39.16 1.32
CA LEU A 745 -14.80 37.88 1.71
C LEU A 745 -14.66 37.69 3.22
N THR A 746 -13.47 37.93 3.77
CA THR A 746 -13.20 37.76 5.19
C THR A 746 -14.10 38.65 6.05
N LYS A 747 -14.31 39.90 5.63
CA LYS A 747 -15.28 40.80 6.27
C LYS A 747 -16.71 40.28 6.17
N MET A 748 -17.14 39.81 5.00
CA MET A 748 -18.49 39.23 4.84
C MET A 748 -18.71 38.04 5.78
N VAL A 749 -17.71 37.15 5.92
CA VAL A 749 -17.77 36.00 6.83
C VAL A 749 -17.82 36.45 8.29
N LYS A 750 -16.94 37.38 8.70
CA LYS A 750 -16.90 37.93 10.06
C LYS A 750 -18.20 38.63 10.46
N ASP A 751 -18.81 39.36 9.53
CA ASP A 751 -20.01 40.17 9.80
C ASP A 751 -21.32 39.38 9.65
N ALA A 752 -21.29 38.19 9.04
CA ALA A 752 -22.47 37.34 8.92
C ALA A 752 -22.93 36.83 10.29
N ARG A 753 -24.25 36.72 10.51
CA ARG A 753 -24.75 36.10 11.75
C ARG A 753 -24.44 34.60 11.78
N VAL A 754 -24.61 33.90 10.65
CA VAL A 754 -24.25 32.50 10.46
C VAL A 754 -23.77 32.24 9.03
N VAL A 755 -22.78 31.38 8.89
CA VAL A 755 -22.35 30.81 7.60
C VAL A 755 -22.96 29.44 7.40
N ILE A 756 -23.44 29.17 6.19
CA ILE A 756 -23.87 27.83 5.79
C ILE A 756 -22.79 27.15 4.95
N ASN A 757 -22.50 25.90 5.27
CA ASN A 757 -21.63 25.05 4.48
C ASN A 757 -22.46 23.95 3.79
N ILE A 758 -22.46 23.98 2.46
CA ILE A 758 -23.18 23.02 1.60
C ILE A 758 -22.16 22.42 0.65
N HIS A 759 -22.04 21.11 0.64
CA HIS A 759 -21.06 20.42 -0.18
C HIS A 759 -21.41 20.51 -1.66
N TYR A 760 -20.39 20.46 -2.51
CA TYR A 760 -20.61 20.43 -3.96
C TYR A 760 -21.12 19.06 -4.41
N TYR A 761 -20.68 17.98 -3.75
CA TYR A 761 -21.06 16.58 -3.96
C TYR A 761 -21.67 15.98 -2.69
N GLU A 762 -22.40 14.88 -2.80
CA GLU A 762 -23.01 14.21 -1.63
C GLU A 762 -21.96 13.53 -0.75
N ASP A 763 -21.00 12.82 -1.34
CA ASP A 763 -19.97 12.06 -0.61
C ASP A 763 -18.70 12.88 -0.29
N ALA A 764 -18.80 14.20 -0.32
CA ALA A 764 -17.65 15.10 -0.14
C ALA A 764 -16.96 14.90 1.22
N LEU A 765 -15.65 15.19 1.24
CA LEU A 765 -14.92 15.35 2.49
C LEU A 765 -15.33 16.65 3.17
N LEU A 766 -15.22 16.69 4.51
CA LEU A 766 -15.51 17.89 5.26
C LEU A 766 -14.60 19.03 4.80
N GLU A 767 -15.18 20.18 4.46
CA GLU A 767 -14.44 21.34 3.94
C GLU A 767 -13.75 22.09 5.08
N THR A 768 -12.89 21.39 5.83
CA THR A 768 -12.25 21.84 7.07
C THR A 768 -11.56 23.20 6.92
N THR A 769 -10.91 23.47 5.79
CA THR A 769 -10.34 24.78 5.48
C THR A 769 -11.35 25.91 5.63
N ARG A 770 -12.55 25.75 5.05
CA ARG A 770 -13.64 26.74 5.12
C ARG A 770 -14.16 26.88 6.54
N LEU A 771 -14.37 25.74 7.20
CA LEU A 771 -14.96 25.68 8.53
C LEU A 771 -14.05 26.33 9.56
N TYR A 772 -12.77 25.95 9.62
CA TYR A 772 -11.83 26.51 10.58
C TYR A 772 -11.53 27.99 10.31
N GLU A 773 -11.50 28.44 9.05
CA GLU A 773 -11.41 29.88 8.75
C GLU A 773 -12.60 30.64 9.35
N THR A 774 -13.82 30.13 9.12
CA THR A 774 -15.05 30.74 9.61
C THR A 774 -15.12 30.75 11.14
N LEU A 775 -14.77 29.63 11.78
CA LEU A 775 -14.69 29.55 13.24
C LEU A 775 -13.66 30.53 13.80
N SER A 776 -12.49 30.65 13.17
CA SER A 776 -11.42 31.55 13.60
C SER A 776 -11.79 33.03 13.48
N LEU A 777 -12.74 33.36 12.60
CA LEU A 777 -13.34 34.69 12.52
C LEU A 777 -14.45 34.93 13.57
N GLY A 778 -14.82 33.89 14.32
CA GLY A 778 -15.81 33.94 15.39
C GLY A 778 -17.26 33.76 14.92
N THR A 779 -17.47 33.33 13.67
CA THR A 779 -18.81 33.25 13.07
C THR A 779 -19.41 31.85 13.24
N PRO A 780 -20.66 31.72 13.75
CA PRO A 780 -21.38 30.46 13.81
C PRO A 780 -21.58 29.79 12.45
N ILE A 781 -21.64 28.44 12.46
CA ILE A 781 -21.75 27.63 11.24
C ILE A 781 -22.87 26.60 11.37
N VAL A 782 -23.68 26.50 10.33
CA VAL A 782 -24.55 25.33 10.08
C VAL A 782 -24.00 24.61 8.84
N SER A 783 -23.67 23.33 8.96
CA SER A 783 -23.04 22.57 7.89
C SER A 783 -23.80 21.29 7.60
N GLU A 784 -23.80 20.85 6.34
CA GLU A 784 -24.00 19.43 6.06
C GLU A 784 -22.91 18.60 6.76
N SER A 785 -23.24 17.36 7.14
CA SER A 785 -22.25 16.34 7.50
C SER A 785 -21.42 15.95 6.27
N SER A 786 -20.35 15.19 6.48
CA SER A 786 -19.47 14.70 5.42
C SER A 786 -19.26 13.18 5.51
N SER A 787 -18.63 12.60 4.47
CA SER A 787 -18.32 11.18 4.45
C SER A 787 -17.23 10.79 5.47
N ASP A 788 -16.45 11.74 5.96
CA ASP A 788 -15.34 11.57 6.91
C ASP A 788 -15.64 12.19 8.29
N ILE A 789 -16.92 12.41 8.63
CA ILE A 789 -17.32 13.10 9.87
C ILE A 789 -16.80 12.45 11.16
N GLU A 790 -16.52 11.14 11.12
CA GLU A 790 -15.94 10.38 12.23
C GLU A 790 -14.54 10.87 12.62
N GLU A 791 -13.80 11.50 11.70
CA GLU A 791 -12.46 12.07 11.93
C GLU A 791 -12.54 13.49 12.55
N HIS A 792 -13.74 14.07 12.65
CA HIS A 792 -13.96 15.47 13.06
C HIS A 792 -14.89 15.58 14.28
N GLN A 793 -14.85 14.60 15.18
CA GLN A 793 -15.70 14.56 16.38
C GLN A 793 -15.53 15.77 17.29
N ASP A 794 -14.37 16.42 17.29
CA ASP A 794 -14.09 17.64 18.04
C ASP A 794 -14.91 18.87 17.57
N LEU A 795 -15.45 18.83 16.35
CA LEU A 795 -16.36 19.86 15.85
C LEU A 795 -17.80 19.65 16.33
N GLN A 796 -18.14 18.49 16.92
CA GLN A 796 -19.46 18.23 17.48
C GLN A 796 -19.74 19.20 18.63
N GLY A 797 -20.92 19.83 18.59
CA GLY A 797 -21.32 20.86 19.56
C GLY A 797 -20.80 22.27 19.26
N VAL A 798 -19.69 22.39 18.52
CA VAL A 798 -19.17 23.67 18.01
C VAL A 798 -19.89 24.08 16.73
N ILE A 799 -20.03 23.14 15.79
CA ILE A 799 -20.77 23.31 14.53
C ILE A 799 -22.12 22.57 14.64
N ASP A 800 -23.17 23.19 14.12
CA ASP A 800 -24.47 22.53 14.01
C ASP A 800 -24.55 21.77 12.68
N PHE A 801 -24.36 20.45 12.76
CA PHE A 801 -24.44 19.56 11.60
C PHE A 801 -25.88 19.14 11.28
N CYS A 802 -26.19 19.00 10.00
CA CYS A 802 -27.40 18.35 9.48
C CYS A 802 -27.06 17.19 8.53
N PRO A 803 -27.96 16.21 8.34
CA PRO A 803 -27.75 15.14 7.37
C PRO A 803 -27.53 15.68 5.95
N VAL A 804 -26.71 14.96 5.18
CA VAL A 804 -26.46 15.27 3.76
C VAL A 804 -27.77 15.17 2.99
N GLY A 805 -28.09 16.21 2.22
CA GLY A 805 -29.31 16.26 1.38
C GLY A 805 -30.57 16.73 2.11
N ASP A 806 -30.53 16.92 3.43
CA ASP A 806 -31.69 17.34 4.22
C ASP A 806 -31.75 18.87 4.38
N ILE A 807 -32.36 19.51 3.39
CA ILE A 807 -32.58 20.96 3.36
C ILE A 807 -33.46 21.41 4.55
N GLN A 808 -34.44 20.61 4.96
CA GLN A 808 -35.37 21.00 6.04
C GLN A 808 -34.69 20.95 7.41
N ALA A 809 -33.85 19.94 7.66
CA ALA A 809 -33.02 19.92 8.86
C ALA A 809 -32.11 21.15 8.93
N MET A 810 -31.52 21.59 7.82
CA MET A 810 -30.72 22.82 7.77
C MET A 810 -31.57 24.06 8.11
N VAL A 811 -32.79 24.17 7.57
CA VAL A 811 -33.73 25.25 7.90
C VAL A 811 -34.06 25.27 9.40
N GLU A 812 -34.31 24.10 10.00
CA GLU A 812 -34.63 23.99 11.43
C GLU A 812 -33.46 24.41 12.31
N LYS A 813 -32.22 23.97 11.99
CA LYS A 813 -31.01 24.38 12.71
C LYS A 813 -30.78 25.89 12.62
N LEU A 814 -30.92 26.47 11.42
CA LEU A 814 -30.81 27.92 11.23
C LEU A 814 -31.89 28.69 12.01
N ARG A 815 -33.13 28.19 12.01
CA ARG A 815 -34.23 28.82 12.76
C ARG A 815 -33.95 28.78 14.26
N ALA A 816 -33.50 27.65 14.79
CA ALA A 816 -33.14 27.52 16.21
C ALA A 816 -32.02 28.49 16.58
N LEU A 817 -30.95 28.56 15.77
CA LEU A 817 -29.80 29.43 16.02
C LEU A 817 -30.14 30.93 15.93
N LEU A 818 -30.98 31.34 14.97
CA LEU A 818 -31.25 32.75 14.70
C LEU A 818 -32.43 33.34 15.49
N SER A 819 -33.31 32.50 16.04
CA SER A 819 -34.50 32.93 16.79
C SER A 819 -34.27 33.10 18.29
N ASP A 820 -33.24 32.46 18.85
CA ASP A 820 -32.87 32.54 20.26
C ASP A 820 -31.52 33.24 20.43
N GLU A 821 -31.57 34.49 20.89
CA GLU A 821 -30.37 35.32 21.10
C GLU A 821 -29.46 34.78 22.22
N GLN A 822 -30.03 34.11 23.23
CA GLN A 822 -29.23 33.49 24.29
C GLN A 822 -28.45 32.30 23.71
N HIS A 823 -29.12 31.42 22.98
CA HIS A 823 -28.48 30.29 22.33
C HIS A 823 -27.40 30.74 21.33
N TYR A 824 -27.65 31.81 20.57
CA TYR A 824 -26.67 32.43 19.68
C TYR A 824 -25.40 32.91 20.42
N CYS A 825 -25.58 33.62 21.55
CA CYS A 825 -24.46 34.08 22.39
C CYS A 825 -23.67 32.91 23.00
N GLU A 826 -24.35 31.85 23.44
CA GLU A 826 -23.72 30.65 23.97
C GLU A 826 -22.90 29.92 22.89
N LYS A 827 -23.42 29.81 21.67
CA LYS A 827 -22.70 29.24 20.52
C LYS A 827 -21.43 30.03 20.21
N ARG A 828 -21.54 31.37 20.12
CA ARG A 828 -20.40 32.29 19.97
C ARG A 828 -19.33 32.11 21.06
N ALA A 829 -19.74 31.97 22.31
CA ALA A 829 -18.82 31.74 23.42
C ALA A 829 -18.14 30.37 23.34
N THR A 830 -18.84 29.33 22.88
CA THR A 830 -18.27 28.01 22.61
C THR A 830 -17.25 28.06 21.48
N ILE A 831 -17.53 28.75 20.38
CA ILE A 831 -16.57 28.96 19.28
C ILE A 831 -15.31 29.67 19.80
N ALA A 832 -15.47 30.77 20.55
CA ALA A 832 -14.34 31.51 21.10
C ALA A 832 -13.43 30.66 22.02
N ARG A 833 -14.03 29.77 22.83
CA ARG A 833 -13.28 28.81 23.66
C ARG A 833 -12.59 27.74 22.81
N PHE A 834 -13.27 27.24 21.78
CA PHE A 834 -12.72 26.23 20.86
C PHE A 834 -11.52 26.77 20.08
N THR A 835 -11.60 28.01 19.58
CA THR A 835 -10.56 28.63 18.75
C THR A 835 -9.43 29.30 19.53
N ALA A 836 -9.45 29.22 20.86
CA ALA A 836 -8.43 29.83 21.70
C ALA A 836 -7.05 29.14 21.53
N GLU A 837 -7.04 27.87 21.13
CA GLU A 837 -5.83 27.06 21.00
C GLU A 837 -5.87 26.23 19.70
N ASP A 838 -4.71 26.08 19.08
CA ASP A 838 -4.51 25.10 18.01
C ASP A 838 -4.14 23.75 18.64
N LYS A 839 -5.07 22.79 18.53
CA LYS A 839 -4.92 21.44 19.11
C LYS A 839 -4.42 20.40 18.12
N LYS A 840 -4.29 20.74 16.83
CA LYS A 840 -4.01 19.78 15.77
C LYS A 840 -2.84 20.20 14.88
N ASN A 841 -2.94 21.32 14.18
CA ASN A 841 -1.99 21.67 13.12
C ASN A 841 -0.55 21.82 13.65
N ASN A 842 -0.37 22.56 14.74
CA ASN A 842 0.93 22.75 15.37
C ASN A 842 1.53 21.43 15.89
N VAL A 843 0.70 20.49 16.38
CA VAL A 843 1.16 19.17 16.86
C VAL A 843 1.79 18.36 15.71
N TYR A 844 1.09 18.27 14.58
CA TYR A 844 1.60 17.55 13.40
C TYR A 844 2.74 18.29 12.71
N LEU A 845 2.76 19.62 12.74
CA LEU A 845 3.89 20.39 12.24
C LEU A 845 5.15 20.15 13.08
N LYS A 846 5.07 20.14 14.41
CA LYS A 846 6.20 19.80 15.29
C LYS A 846 6.74 18.40 14.98
N ARG A 847 5.84 17.44 14.74
CA ARG A 847 6.19 16.06 14.34
C ARG A 847 6.97 16.04 13.02
N TYR A 848 6.57 16.86 12.04
CA TYR A 848 7.33 17.03 10.80
C TYR A 848 8.69 17.73 11.03
N LEU A 849 8.71 18.85 11.77
CA LEU A 849 9.95 19.60 12.03
C LEU A 849 11.00 18.77 12.77
N LEU A 850 10.57 17.91 13.70
CA LEU A 850 11.45 16.93 14.35
C LEU A 850 12.00 15.93 13.34
N SER A 851 11.18 15.46 12.39
CA SER A 851 11.59 14.49 11.36
C SER A 851 12.71 14.99 10.44
N ILE A 852 12.86 16.31 10.30
CA ILE A 852 13.88 16.99 9.48
C ILE A 852 14.93 17.75 10.31
N ASP A 853 15.08 17.42 11.60
CA ASP A 853 16.04 18.03 12.54
C ASP A 853 15.91 19.57 12.70
N LYS A 854 14.74 20.15 12.40
CA LYS A 854 14.42 21.56 12.69
C LYS A 854 14.02 21.77 14.15
N LEU A 855 13.56 20.71 14.82
CA LEU A 855 13.39 20.64 16.26
C LEU A 855 14.25 19.53 16.83
N THR A 856 14.76 19.74 18.04
CA THR A 856 15.37 18.68 18.86
C THR A 856 14.30 17.95 19.67
N PHE A 857 14.57 16.71 20.10
CA PHE A 857 13.64 15.96 20.93
C PHE A 857 13.23 16.70 22.22
N PRO A 858 14.15 17.35 22.99
CA PRO A 858 13.75 18.14 24.15
C PRO A 858 12.84 19.33 23.83
N GLN A 859 13.00 19.97 22.66
CA GLN A 859 12.09 21.05 22.23
C GLN A 859 10.71 20.49 21.88
N TYR A 860 10.65 19.35 21.19
CA TYR A 860 9.39 18.65 20.92
C TYR A 860 8.70 18.22 22.22
N GLU A 861 9.45 17.61 23.14
CA GLU A 861 8.98 17.16 24.46
C GLU A 861 8.53 18.31 25.35
N SER A 862 9.13 19.50 25.27
CA SER A 862 8.76 20.64 26.12
C SER A 862 7.34 21.19 25.88
N SER A 863 6.68 20.78 24.79
CA SER A 863 5.34 21.24 24.39
C SER A 863 4.21 20.40 24.97
N TYR A 864 4.49 19.68 26.06
CA TYR A 864 3.74 18.53 26.51
C TYR A 864 2.49 18.84 27.34
N SER A 865 1.44 18.04 27.12
CA SER A 865 0.27 17.89 27.97
C SER A 865 -0.25 16.45 27.83
N PHE A 866 0.09 15.57 28.78
CA PHE A 866 -0.77 14.41 29.01
C PHE A 866 -2.01 14.86 29.76
N GLU A 867 -3.10 14.12 29.56
CA GLU A 867 -4.25 14.20 30.46
C GLU A 867 -3.85 13.87 31.90
N ASP A 868 -4.57 14.43 32.87
CA ASP A 868 -4.37 14.17 34.29
C ASP A 868 -4.64 12.68 34.59
N ILE A 869 -3.59 11.86 34.69
CA ILE A 869 -3.69 10.46 35.11
C ILE A 869 -3.69 10.39 36.64
N GLU A 870 -4.70 9.77 37.23
CA GLU A 870 -4.73 9.50 38.67
C GLU A 870 -3.75 8.39 39.07
N GLU A 871 -3.37 8.32 40.34
CA GLU A 871 -2.36 7.35 40.83
C GLU A 871 -2.76 5.87 40.61
N ASN A 872 -4.06 5.60 40.59
CA ASN A 872 -4.61 4.24 40.44
C ASN A 872 -4.92 3.87 38.99
N ASP A 873 -4.82 4.83 38.05
CA ASP A 873 -5.10 4.59 36.64
C ASP A 873 -3.89 3.93 35.96
N ILE A 874 -4.19 2.97 35.08
CA ILE A 874 -3.19 2.28 34.25
C ILE A 874 -3.40 2.77 32.82
N PRO A 875 -2.64 3.77 32.33
CA PRO A 875 -2.77 4.27 30.98
C PRO A 875 -2.49 3.16 29.95
N ARG A 876 -3.34 3.07 28.91
CA ARG A 876 -3.25 2.10 27.81
C ARG A 876 -3.11 2.84 26.48
N LEU A 877 -1.93 2.77 25.86
CA LEU A 877 -1.65 3.43 24.59
C LEU A 877 -1.35 2.43 23.47
N CYS A 878 -1.84 2.70 22.28
CA CYS A 878 -1.50 1.97 21.06
C CYS A 878 -0.67 2.88 20.15
N LEU A 879 0.58 2.50 19.89
CA LEU A 879 1.48 3.21 18.99
C LEU A 879 1.08 2.93 17.54
N SER A 880 0.71 3.97 16.81
CA SER A 880 0.37 3.87 15.40
C SER A 880 0.67 5.17 14.65
N LEU A 881 0.85 5.10 13.34
CA LEU A 881 1.09 6.28 12.49
C LEU A 881 -0.21 6.70 11.80
N SER A 882 -0.55 7.99 11.87
CA SER A 882 -1.72 8.55 11.16
C SER A 882 -1.66 8.24 9.66
N GLU A 883 -0.46 8.22 9.10
CA GLU A 883 -0.21 7.99 7.69
C GLU A 883 -0.33 6.50 7.28
N THR A 884 -0.67 5.61 8.21
CA THR A 884 -1.03 4.21 7.94
C THR A 884 -2.48 3.93 8.32
N PRO A 885 -3.46 4.60 7.67
CA PRO A 885 -4.88 4.52 8.07
C PRO A 885 -5.44 3.08 7.99
N VAL A 886 -4.95 2.27 7.06
CA VAL A 886 -5.34 0.85 6.93
C VAL A 886 -4.97 0.05 8.18
N ARG A 887 -3.76 0.25 8.74
CA ARG A 887 -3.30 -0.44 9.97
C ARG A 887 -4.18 -0.04 11.17
N ARG A 888 -4.48 1.26 11.30
CA ARG A 888 -5.36 1.78 12.36
C ARG A 888 -6.78 1.21 12.28
N LYS A 889 -7.36 1.17 11.09
CA LYS A 889 -8.69 0.58 10.86
C LYS A 889 -8.68 -0.92 11.19
N ALA A 890 -7.62 -1.64 10.83
CA ALA A 890 -7.49 -3.06 11.14
C ALA A 890 -7.46 -3.33 12.66
N PHE A 891 -6.75 -2.52 13.45
CA PHE A 891 -6.72 -2.64 14.91
C PHE A 891 -8.13 -2.54 15.55
N PHE A 892 -8.99 -1.64 15.04
CA PHE A 892 -10.37 -1.47 15.54
C PHE A 892 -11.40 -2.46 15.00
N LYS A 893 -11.02 -3.42 14.14
CA LYS A 893 -11.89 -4.57 13.83
C LYS A 893 -12.07 -5.50 15.04
N SER A 894 -11.20 -5.38 16.04
CA SER A 894 -11.24 -6.08 17.32
C SER A 894 -11.62 -5.12 18.46
N PRO A 895 -12.05 -5.63 19.63
CA PRO A 895 -12.28 -4.78 20.79
C PRO A 895 -11.05 -3.94 21.12
N SER A 896 -11.25 -2.64 21.43
CA SER A 896 -10.13 -1.73 21.70
C SER A 896 -9.38 -2.04 22.99
N HIS A 897 -9.94 -2.87 23.87
CA HIS A 897 -9.42 -3.21 25.21
C HIS A 897 -8.99 -1.99 26.04
N GLY A 898 -9.64 -0.84 25.80
CA GLY A 898 -9.33 0.44 26.47
C GLY A 898 -8.06 1.13 25.98
N PHE A 899 -7.42 0.65 24.91
CA PHE A 899 -6.28 1.33 24.29
C PHE A 899 -6.72 2.57 23.50
N ARG A 900 -5.92 3.63 23.60
CA ARG A 900 -6.06 4.86 22.82
C ARG A 900 -4.87 5.02 21.89
N PHE A 901 -5.09 5.47 20.66
CA PHE A 901 -3.97 5.72 19.74
C PHE A 901 -3.07 6.86 20.23
N PHE A 902 -1.78 6.62 20.10
CA PHE A 902 -0.74 7.62 20.14
C PHE A 902 -0.17 7.79 18.73
N ASP A 903 -0.16 9.02 18.23
CA ASP A 903 0.45 9.36 16.93
C ASP A 903 1.97 9.25 17.00
N GLY A 904 2.50 8.13 16.50
CA GLY A 904 3.93 7.83 16.53
C GLY A 904 4.77 8.92 15.87
N ILE A 905 5.88 9.28 16.50
CA ILE A 905 6.82 10.28 16.01
C ILE A 905 7.45 9.80 14.70
N ARG A 906 7.39 10.65 13.66
CA ARG A 906 8.04 10.39 12.36
C ARG A 906 9.49 10.85 12.41
N TYR A 907 10.38 10.04 11.86
CA TYR A 907 11.77 10.40 11.66
C TYR A 907 12.31 9.76 10.39
N ARG A 908 13.33 10.37 9.77
CA ARG A 908 13.97 9.83 8.55
C ARG A 908 14.49 8.40 8.71
N ILE A 909 14.89 8.03 9.92
CA ILE A 909 15.27 6.66 10.30
C ILE A 909 14.11 6.09 11.13
N GLY A 910 13.33 5.17 10.57
CA GLY A 910 12.06 4.70 11.14
C GLY A 910 12.16 4.18 12.57
N TRP A 911 13.18 3.37 12.89
CA TRP A 911 13.37 2.84 14.24
C TRP A 911 13.74 3.91 15.28
N ILE A 912 14.32 5.04 14.86
CA ILE A 912 14.55 6.18 15.75
C ILE A 912 13.22 6.89 16.04
N GLY A 913 12.36 7.06 15.02
CA GLY A 913 11.00 7.58 15.22
C GLY A 913 10.19 6.72 16.21
N CYS A 914 10.28 5.40 16.07
CA CYS A 914 9.70 4.45 17.02
C CYS A 914 10.30 4.61 18.43
N GLY A 915 11.64 4.61 18.57
CA GLY A 915 12.31 4.80 19.86
C GLY A 915 11.95 6.13 20.54
N MET A 916 11.90 7.23 19.79
CA MET A 916 11.44 8.53 20.29
C MET A 916 9.97 8.49 20.73
N SER A 917 9.12 7.72 20.04
CA SER A 917 7.71 7.55 20.43
C SER A 917 7.60 6.85 21.79
N TYR A 918 8.33 5.76 21.99
CA TYR A 918 8.40 5.08 23.29
C TYR A 918 8.99 5.97 24.38
N LYS A 919 10.10 6.66 24.08
CA LYS A 919 10.71 7.62 25.00
C LYS A 919 9.70 8.69 25.42
N TYR A 920 8.99 9.28 24.45
CA TYR A 920 7.98 10.29 24.71
C TYR A 920 6.85 9.75 25.59
N MET A 921 6.22 8.63 25.21
CA MET A 921 5.11 8.02 25.96
C MET A 921 5.50 7.56 27.38
N LEU A 922 6.74 7.13 27.59
CA LEU A 922 7.17 6.63 28.89
C LEU A 922 7.73 7.73 29.80
N THR A 923 8.41 8.75 29.25
CA THR A 923 8.73 9.96 30.02
C THR A 923 7.46 10.66 30.49
N ALA A 924 6.46 10.73 29.60
CA ALA A 924 5.11 11.17 29.86
C ALA A 924 4.45 10.47 31.05
N MET A 925 4.35 9.14 31.00
CA MET A 925 3.76 8.36 32.09
C MET A 925 4.57 8.47 33.38
N LEU A 926 5.91 8.53 33.30
CA LEU A 926 6.78 8.67 34.46
C LEU A 926 6.58 9.99 35.20
N ALA A 927 6.32 11.09 34.47
CA ALA A 927 6.01 12.40 35.03
C ALA A 927 4.63 12.43 35.71
N SER A 928 3.72 11.52 35.36
CA SER A 928 2.41 11.36 35.99
C SER A 928 2.46 10.58 37.31
N LYS A 929 1.29 10.46 37.98
CA LYS A 929 1.13 9.63 39.19
C LYS A 929 1.01 8.13 38.89
N ALA A 930 0.96 7.71 37.64
CA ALA A 930 0.81 6.31 37.27
C ALA A 930 1.95 5.45 37.86
N LYS A 931 1.58 4.27 38.39
CA LYS A 931 2.53 3.26 38.89
C LYS A 931 2.97 2.28 37.81
N MET A 932 2.13 2.11 36.78
CA MET A 932 2.38 1.25 35.64
C MET A 932 1.65 1.80 34.41
N GLY A 933 2.09 1.41 33.22
CA GLY A 933 1.46 1.78 31.95
C GLY A 933 1.60 0.66 30.93
N ILE A 934 0.64 0.58 30.01
CA ILE A 934 0.57 -0.46 28.99
C ILE A 934 0.70 0.18 27.62
N ILE A 935 1.63 -0.32 26.82
CA ILE A 935 1.80 0.13 25.44
C ILE A 935 1.71 -1.10 24.54
N CYS A 936 0.96 -0.99 23.45
CA CYS A 936 0.98 -1.93 22.34
C CYS A 936 1.23 -1.23 21.01
N GLU A 937 1.55 -1.98 19.97
CA GLU A 937 1.61 -1.54 18.58
C GLU A 937 0.31 -1.93 17.84
N ASP A 938 0.05 -1.33 16.68
CA ASP A 938 -1.19 -1.55 15.92
C ASP A 938 -1.26 -2.90 15.18
N ASP A 939 -0.22 -3.73 15.27
CA ASP A 939 -0.14 -5.10 14.76
C ASP A 939 -0.21 -6.20 15.84
N VAL A 940 -0.58 -5.84 17.07
CA VAL A 940 -0.88 -6.81 18.13
C VAL A 940 -2.17 -7.59 17.85
N ILE A 941 -2.19 -8.89 18.19
CA ILE A 941 -3.41 -9.72 18.19
C ILE A 941 -3.76 -10.11 19.62
N PHE A 942 -4.97 -9.74 20.06
CA PHE A 942 -5.48 -10.09 21.39
C PHE A 942 -6.26 -11.41 21.37
N PRO A 943 -5.99 -12.37 22.29
CA PRO A 943 -6.81 -13.57 22.43
C PRO A 943 -8.20 -13.26 23.03
N LEU A 944 -9.17 -14.15 22.83
CA LEU A 944 -10.55 -13.97 23.33
C LEU A 944 -10.64 -13.76 24.85
N ASP A 945 -9.71 -14.33 25.62
CA ASP A 945 -9.64 -14.22 27.07
C ASP A 945 -8.63 -13.16 27.57
N TYR A 946 -8.23 -12.23 26.68
CA TYR A 946 -7.21 -11.21 26.96
C TYR A 946 -7.47 -10.41 28.23
N ASP A 947 -8.64 -9.76 28.36
CA ASP A 947 -8.92 -8.89 29.52
C ASP A 947 -8.90 -9.67 30.84
N GLN A 948 -9.36 -10.93 30.83
CA GLN A 948 -9.35 -11.79 32.01
C GLN A 948 -7.92 -12.14 32.43
N LYS A 949 -7.05 -12.50 31.47
CA LYS A 949 -5.64 -12.78 31.74
C LYS A 949 -4.87 -11.52 32.14
N LEU A 950 -5.12 -10.41 31.46
CA LEU A 950 -4.48 -9.12 31.74
C LEU A 950 -4.76 -8.66 33.18
N ASN A 951 -6.01 -8.77 33.65
CA ASN A 951 -6.36 -8.40 35.02
C ASN A 951 -5.59 -9.24 36.05
N LYS A 952 -5.50 -10.55 35.86
CA LYS A 952 -4.69 -11.43 36.74
C LYS A 952 -3.20 -11.07 36.71
N ILE A 953 -2.67 -10.74 35.53
CA ILE A 953 -1.28 -10.32 35.36
C ILE A 953 -1.04 -9.00 36.10
N ILE A 954 -1.94 -8.01 35.96
CA ILE A 954 -1.86 -6.74 36.67
C ILE A 954 -1.88 -6.97 38.19
N ASP A 955 -2.80 -7.79 38.70
CA ASP A 955 -2.89 -8.11 40.13
C ASP A 955 -1.60 -8.76 40.67
N HIS A 956 -1.00 -9.68 39.89
CA HIS A 956 0.28 -10.30 40.22
C HIS A 956 1.43 -9.28 40.21
N LEU A 957 1.52 -8.45 39.18
CA LEU A 957 2.56 -7.42 39.05
C LEU A 957 2.47 -6.34 40.14
N GLN A 958 1.27 -6.06 40.66
CA GLN A 958 1.06 -5.14 41.79
C GLN A 958 1.39 -5.76 43.16
N SER A 959 1.24 -7.07 43.31
CA SER A 959 1.38 -7.76 44.61
C SER A 959 2.72 -8.48 44.79
N THR A 960 3.48 -8.70 43.73
CA THR A 960 4.77 -9.42 43.79
C THR A 960 5.84 -8.63 44.55
N GLU A 961 6.61 -9.33 45.39
CA GLU A 961 7.77 -8.77 46.10
C GLU A 961 9.03 -8.67 45.22
N VAL A 962 9.00 -9.23 44.00
CA VAL A 962 10.12 -9.18 43.05
C VAL A 962 10.05 -7.87 42.28
N GLU A 963 11.07 -7.02 42.44
CA GLU A 963 11.27 -5.83 41.61
C GLU A 963 11.35 -6.21 40.12
N TRP A 964 10.54 -5.56 39.30
CA TRP A 964 10.43 -5.85 37.87
C TRP A 964 10.43 -4.55 37.05
N HIS A 965 10.91 -4.64 35.80
CA HIS A 965 11.02 -3.51 34.90
C HIS A 965 9.91 -3.53 33.86
N ILE A 966 9.76 -4.66 33.17
CA ILE A 966 8.85 -4.82 32.03
C ILE A 966 8.14 -6.16 32.15
N PHE A 967 6.84 -6.19 31.90
CA PHE A 967 6.15 -7.41 31.51
C PHE A 967 6.10 -7.48 29.99
N ALA A 968 6.67 -8.53 29.41
CA ALA A 968 6.65 -8.76 27.97
C ALA A 968 5.47 -9.65 27.59
N GLY A 969 4.51 -9.07 26.85
CA GLY A 969 3.34 -9.79 26.35
C GLY A 969 3.68 -10.78 25.24
N ILE A 970 4.77 -10.52 24.52
CA ILE A 970 5.33 -11.38 23.47
C ILE A 970 6.82 -11.09 23.30
N ILE A 971 7.64 -12.12 23.03
CA ILE A 971 9.06 -11.97 22.74
C ILE A 971 9.32 -12.51 21.33
N ALA A 972 9.74 -11.61 20.43
CA ALA A 972 9.95 -11.94 19.02
C ALA A 972 11.17 -12.85 18.82
N HIS A 973 12.25 -12.61 19.58
CA HIS A 973 13.47 -13.40 19.54
C HIS A 973 14.10 -13.50 20.92
N LEU A 974 13.96 -14.66 21.58
CA LEU A 974 14.61 -14.92 22.86
C LEU A 974 16.09 -15.27 22.66
N HIS A 975 17.00 -14.55 23.33
CA HIS A 975 18.43 -14.82 23.25
C HIS A 975 18.80 -16.13 23.97
N ASP A 976 19.72 -16.93 23.42
CA ASP A 976 20.13 -18.22 24.01
C ASP A 976 20.72 -18.06 25.42
N ASP A 977 21.47 -16.98 25.67
CA ASP A 977 22.02 -16.67 26.99
C ASP A 977 21.00 -16.13 28.02
N THR A 978 19.70 -16.07 27.67
CA THR A 978 18.67 -15.64 28.63
C THR A 978 18.62 -16.59 29.83
N ARG A 979 18.67 -16.02 31.03
CA ARG A 979 18.62 -16.73 32.31
C ARG A 979 17.22 -16.62 32.92
N ILE A 980 16.71 -17.76 33.39
CA ILE A 980 15.50 -17.80 34.20
C ILE A 980 15.88 -17.42 35.64
N ILE A 981 15.29 -16.34 36.15
CA ILE A 981 15.49 -15.81 37.49
C ILE A 981 14.55 -16.53 38.48
N ASP A 982 13.28 -16.64 38.14
CA ASP A 982 12.24 -17.28 38.96
C ASP A 982 11.08 -17.76 38.07
N VAL A 983 10.32 -18.74 38.56
CA VAL A 983 9.10 -19.24 37.90
C VAL A 983 8.03 -19.41 38.97
N ARG A 984 6.85 -18.83 38.75
CA ARG A 984 5.71 -18.90 39.68
C ARG A 984 4.44 -19.27 38.94
N GLU A 985 3.66 -20.18 39.50
CA GLU A 985 2.36 -20.57 38.97
C GLU A 985 1.27 -20.07 39.91
N ILE A 986 0.43 -19.14 39.44
CA ILE A 986 -0.63 -18.51 40.23
C ILE A 986 -1.89 -18.45 39.36
N ASP A 987 -3.01 -18.95 39.87
CA ASP A 987 -4.32 -18.95 39.20
C ASP A 987 -4.31 -19.52 37.76
N GLY A 988 -3.47 -20.53 37.54
CA GLY A 988 -3.30 -21.22 36.25
C GLY A 988 -2.44 -20.47 35.23
N ILE A 989 -1.75 -19.41 35.64
CA ILE A 989 -0.81 -18.65 34.81
C ILE A 989 0.62 -18.93 35.30
N GLU A 990 1.50 -19.35 34.40
CA GLU A 990 2.92 -19.54 34.65
C GLU A 990 3.69 -18.25 34.34
N TYR A 991 4.04 -17.52 35.40
CA TYR A 991 4.86 -16.31 35.35
C TYR A 991 6.34 -16.68 35.36
N VAL A 992 7.07 -16.20 34.36
CA VAL A 992 8.49 -16.48 34.17
C VAL A 992 9.27 -15.16 34.28
N TYR A 993 10.23 -15.11 35.20
CA TYR A 993 11.13 -13.98 35.39
C TYR A 993 12.43 -14.25 34.65
N ILE A 994 12.84 -13.34 33.75
CA ILE A 994 14.02 -13.47 32.90
C ILE A 994 14.84 -12.18 32.88
N ASP A 995 16.10 -12.26 32.45
CA ASP A 995 17.03 -11.13 32.45
C ASP A 995 17.22 -10.45 31.08
N LYS A 996 16.51 -10.90 30.04
CA LYS A 996 16.62 -10.41 28.66
C LYS A 996 15.27 -10.46 27.95
N MET A 997 15.01 -9.48 27.09
CA MET A 997 13.89 -9.52 26.16
C MET A 997 14.23 -8.78 24.86
N THR A 998 13.47 -9.09 23.81
CA THR A 998 13.35 -8.30 22.60
C THR A 998 11.87 -8.20 22.24
N SER A 999 11.50 -7.26 21.35
CA SER A 999 10.11 -6.90 20.97
C SER A 999 9.47 -5.81 21.82
N MET A 1000 8.67 -4.97 21.15
CA MET A 1000 7.90 -3.89 21.77
C MET A 1000 6.38 -4.01 21.55
N VAL A 1001 5.93 -5.02 20.81
CA VAL A 1001 4.54 -5.20 20.31
C VAL A 1001 3.48 -5.03 21.39
N MET A 1002 3.67 -5.57 22.60
CA MET A 1002 2.82 -5.29 23.76
C MET A 1002 3.59 -5.53 25.05
N ASN A 1003 3.68 -4.49 25.87
CA ASN A 1003 4.40 -4.52 27.13
C ASN A 1003 3.67 -3.74 28.22
N ILE A 1004 3.88 -4.15 29.48
CA ILE A 1004 3.53 -3.36 30.67
C ILE A 1004 4.82 -2.86 31.30
N TYR A 1005 4.87 -1.59 31.64
CA TYR A 1005 6.06 -0.94 32.20
C TYR A 1005 5.81 -0.58 33.65
N SER A 1006 6.72 -0.94 34.54
CA SER A 1006 6.77 -0.39 35.90
C SER A 1006 7.40 1.01 35.87
N ARG A 1007 7.39 1.74 37.00
CA ARG A 1007 8.10 3.03 37.07
C ARG A 1007 9.60 2.90 36.79
N SER A 1008 10.26 1.80 37.18
CA SER A 1008 11.67 1.57 36.86
C SER A 1008 11.86 1.26 35.37
N GLY A 1009 10.94 0.52 34.74
CA GLY A 1009 10.93 0.31 33.29
C GLY A 1009 10.72 1.59 32.49
N MET A 1010 9.80 2.46 32.92
CA MET A 1010 9.61 3.78 32.33
C MET A 1010 10.87 4.64 32.44
N ALA A 1011 11.50 4.66 33.62
CA ALA A 1011 12.75 5.39 33.86
C ALA A 1011 13.90 4.87 32.97
N LEU A 1012 14.01 3.55 32.81
CA LEU A 1012 15.01 2.94 31.92
C LEU A 1012 14.86 3.46 30.48
N ILE A 1013 13.65 3.43 29.92
CA ILE A 1013 13.42 3.82 28.52
C ILE A 1013 13.51 5.33 28.32
N SER A 1014 13.14 6.14 29.33
CA SER A 1014 13.28 7.61 29.26
C SER A 1014 14.73 8.07 29.03
N GLN A 1015 15.72 7.23 29.37
CA GLN A 1015 17.15 7.52 29.20
C GLN A 1015 17.71 7.08 27.85
N TRP A 1016 16.90 6.47 26.98
CA TRP A 1016 17.32 6.07 25.64
C TRP A 1016 17.83 7.28 24.83
N ASP A 1017 18.98 7.13 24.17
CA ASP A 1017 19.65 8.21 23.44
C ASP A 1017 19.24 8.21 21.95
N GLU A 1018 18.36 9.14 21.59
CA GLU A 1018 17.88 9.31 20.21
C GLU A 1018 18.96 9.81 19.23
N THR A 1019 20.08 10.33 19.75
CA THR A 1019 21.18 10.84 18.92
C THR A 1019 22.13 9.74 18.47
N ASN A 1020 22.07 8.57 19.10
CA ASN A 1020 22.83 7.40 18.71
C ASN A 1020 22.11 6.62 17.60
N ILE A 1021 22.63 6.75 16.38
CA ILE A 1021 22.04 6.14 15.16
C ILE A 1021 22.53 4.71 14.88
N ASP A 1022 23.22 4.03 15.80
CA ASP A 1022 23.69 2.66 15.60
C ASP A 1022 22.58 1.62 15.88
N ALA A 1023 21.94 1.15 14.81
CA ALA A 1023 20.83 0.20 14.88
C ALA A 1023 21.20 -1.18 15.47
N GLU A 1024 22.49 -1.54 15.57
CA GLU A 1024 22.90 -2.82 16.18
C GLU A 1024 22.88 -2.78 17.70
N THR A 1025 23.04 -1.60 18.27
CA THR A 1025 23.22 -1.41 19.73
C THR A 1025 22.14 -0.56 20.36
N ASN A 1026 21.45 0.26 19.55
CA ASN A 1026 20.60 1.32 20.06
C ASN A 1026 19.15 1.31 19.55
N THR A 1027 18.70 0.29 18.80
CA THR A 1027 17.25 0.12 18.67
C THR A 1027 16.64 -0.05 20.06
N ILE A 1028 15.42 0.43 20.28
CA ILE A 1028 14.81 0.52 21.61
C ILE A 1028 14.80 -0.84 22.34
N ASP A 1029 14.56 -1.92 21.60
CA ASP A 1029 14.57 -3.30 22.10
C ASP A 1029 15.98 -3.79 22.46
N ARG A 1030 17.01 -3.43 21.69
CA ARG A 1030 18.42 -3.76 21.98
C ARG A 1030 18.98 -2.96 23.13
N TYR A 1031 18.58 -1.69 23.25
CA TYR A 1031 18.89 -0.88 24.41
C TYR A 1031 18.34 -1.53 25.68
N VAL A 1032 17.06 -1.93 25.67
CA VAL A 1032 16.44 -2.66 26.79
C VAL A 1032 17.16 -3.98 27.06
N GLU A 1033 17.45 -4.81 26.05
CA GLU A 1033 18.18 -6.09 26.19
C GLU A 1033 19.58 -5.94 26.80
N SER A 1034 20.21 -4.77 26.62
CA SER A 1034 21.54 -4.45 27.13
C SER A 1034 21.57 -3.90 28.56
N ALA A 1035 20.41 -3.60 29.13
CA ALA A 1035 20.30 -3.01 30.47
C ALA A 1035 20.88 -3.95 31.54
N GLN A 1036 21.66 -3.38 32.47
CA GLN A 1036 22.16 -4.12 33.63
C GLN A 1036 21.02 -4.37 34.61
N ASP A 1037 21.00 -5.57 35.21
CA ASP A 1037 20.00 -5.98 36.19
C ASP A 1037 18.54 -5.92 35.70
N LEU A 1038 18.32 -6.04 34.38
CA LEU A 1038 16.98 -6.11 33.81
C LEU A 1038 16.21 -7.32 34.40
N VAL A 1039 14.97 -7.07 34.79
CA VAL A 1039 14.02 -8.11 35.23
C VAL A 1039 12.77 -7.97 34.40
N VAL A 1040 12.54 -8.95 33.55
CA VAL A 1040 11.37 -9.05 32.67
C VAL A 1040 10.47 -10.16 33.17
N VAL A 1041 9.17 -9.89 33.24
CA VAL A 1041 8.15 -10.90 33.53
C VAL A 1041 7.45 -11.27 32.22
N THR A 1042 7.20 -12.55 31.98
CA THR A 1042 6.41 -12.99 30.82
C THR A 1042 5.62 -14.25 31.18
N THR A 1043 4.83 -14.77 30.24
CA THR A 1043 4.04 -15.99 30.42
C THR A 1043 4.41 -17.05 29.38
N VAL A 1044 4.18 -18.32 29.72
CA VAL A 1044 4.25 -19.44 28.77
C VAL A 1044 2.88 -20.13 28.75
N PRO A 1045 2.13 -20.10 27.62
CA PRO A 1045 2.42 -19.37 26.37
C PRO A 1045 2.38 -17.84 26.55
N PHE A 1046 2.87 -17.10 25.54
CA PHE A 1046 2.83 -15.63 25.53
C PHE A 1046 1.39 -15.08 25.60
N LEU A 1047 1.22 -13.85 26.10
CA LEU A 1047 -0.10 -13.25 26.34
C LEU A 1047 -0.83 -12.85 25.05
N VAL A 1048 -0.09 -12.34 24.07
CA VAL A 1048 -0.65 -11.81 22.81
C VAL A 1048 0.03 -12.43 21.59
N GLY A 1049 -0.65 -12.36 20.45
CA GLY A 1049 -0.11 -12.71 19.13
C GLY A 1049 0.35 -11.48 18.32
N TYR A 1050 0.70 -11.72 17.05
CA TYR A 1050 1.24 -10.73 16.12
C TYR A 1050 0.61 -10.89 14.73
N ALA A 1051 0.23 -9.78 14.08
CA ALA A 1051 -0.48 -9.78 12.79
C ALA A 1051 0.46 -9.95 11.59
N GLU A 1052 0.31 -11.08 10.88
CA GLU A 1052 1.23 -11.56 9.85
C GLU A 1052 1.10 -10.82 8.50
N GLU A 1053 -0.08 -10.29 8.19
CA GLU A 1053 -0.43 -9.77 6.85
C GLU A 1053 -0.13 -8.27 6.66
N GLN A 1054 0.38 -7.58 7.69
CA GLN A 1054 0.69 -6.15 7.59
C GLN A 1054 2.17 -5.91 7.22
N GLN A 1055 2.47 -4.94 6.36
CA GLN A 1055 3.86 -4.55 6.04
C GLN A 1055 4.49 -3.75 7.18
N SER A 1056 5.75 -4.06 7.55
CA SER A 1056 6.46 -3.33 8.60
C SER A 1056 6.73 -1.87 8.22
N THR A 1057 6.27 -0.93 9.05
CA THR A 1057 6.54 0.51 8.90
C THR A 1057 7.97 0.90 9.26
N LEU A 1058 8.69 0.03 9.99
CA LEU A 1058 10.08 0.25 10.42
C LEU A 1058 11.09 -0.25 9.39
N TRP A 1059 10.75 -1.29 8.64
CA TRP A 1059 11.73 -2.03 7.84
C TRP A 1059 11.34 -2.28 6.38
N GLY A 1060 10.11 -1.96 5.97
CA GLY A 1060 9.69 -1.99 4.57
C GLY A 1060 9.62 -3.39 3.92
N PHE A 1061 9.33 -4.45 4.69
CA PHE A 1061 9.16 -5.82 4.19
C PHE A 1061 7.91 -6.51 4.78
N GLU A 1062 7.48 -7.63 4.16
CA GLU A 1062 6.37 -8.47 4.62
C GLU A 1062 6.73 -9.23 5.92
N ASN A 1063 5.79 -9.21 6.88
CA ASN A 1063 5.99 -9.64 8.27
C ASN A 1063 6.09 -11.16 8.52
N SER A 1064 6.03 -12.00 7.48
CA SER A 1064 5.95 -13.46 7.57
C SER A 1064 7.16 -14.16 8.25
N GLN A 1065 8.29 -13.48 8.42
CA GLN A 1065 9.48 -14.05 9.09
C GLN A 1065 9.32 -14.10 10.62
N TYR A 1066 8.49 -13.25 11.22
CA TYR A 1066 8.39 -13.11 12.68
C TYR A 1066 7.67 -14.29 13.36
N THR A 1067 6.70 -14.93 12.72
CA THR A 1067 5.96 -16.07 13.29
C THR A 1067 6.87 -17.24 13.66
N SER A 1068 7.81 -17.57 12.76
CA SER A 1068 8.78 -18.65 13.00
C SER A 1068 9.70 -18.35 14.20
N LEU A 1069 10.06 -17.08 14.38
CA LEU A 1069 10.94 -16.62 15.47
C LEU A 1069 10.19 -16.56 16.81
N ILE A 1070 8.94 -16.08 16.82
CA ILE A 1070 8.10 -16.05 18.02
C ILE A 1070 7.86 -17.47 18.52
N LYS A 1071 7.49 -18.40 17.63
CA LYS A 1071 7.27 -19.81 17.99
C LYS A 1071 8.54 -20.45 18.53
N ALA A 1072 9.69 -20.25 17.87
CA ALA A 1072 10.97 -20.74 18.35
C ALA A 1072 11.34 -20.13 19.72
N SER A 1073 11.01 -18.86 19.96
CA SER A 1073 11.23 -18.18 21.24
C SER A 1073 10.37 -18.76 22.36
N GLU A 1074 9.10 -19.06 22.08
CA GLU A 1074 8.21 -19.71 23.04
C GLU A 1074 8.67 -21.13 23.38
N GLU A 1075 9.07 -21.93 22.37
CA GLU A 1075 9.62 -23.27 22.56
C GLU A 1075 10.92 -23.24 23.38
N LEU A 1076 11.81 -22.29 23.09
CA LEU A 1076 13.07 -22.11 23.84
C LEU A 1076 12.80 -21.68 25.29
N LEU A 1077 11.86 -20.76 25.50
CA LEU A 1077 11.46 -20.33 26.84
C LEU A 1077 10.89 -21.50 27.65
N ALA A 1078 9.95 -22.26 27.07
CA ALA A 1078 9.36 -23.44 27.71
C ALA A 1078 10.43 -24.48 28.08
N LYS A 1079 11.42 -24.72 27.20
CA LYS A 1079 12.55 -25.62 27.48
C LYS A 1079 13.38 -25.12 28.66
N LYS A 1080 13.75 -23.83 28.68
CA LYS A 1080 14.53 -23.22 29.78
C LYS A 1080 13.76 -23.25 31.10
N VAL A 1081 12.45 -23.02 31.09
CA VAL A 1081 11.58 -23.14 32.26
C VAL A 1081 11.57 -24.58 32.79
N ALA A 1082 11.41 -25.58 31.90
CA ALA A 1082 11.47 -26.99 32.29
C ALA A 1082 12.86 -27.40 32.83
N GLU A 1083 13.95 -26.83 32.33
CA GLU A 1083 15.30 -27.01 32.90
C GLU A 1083 15.42 -26.38 34.29
N PHE A 1084 14.91 -25.15 34.47
CA PHE A 1084 14.92 -24.45 35.75
C PHE A 1084 14.12 -25.20 36.83
N LYS A 1085 12.91 -25.66 36.50
CA LYS A 1085 12.06 -26.45 37.40
C LYS A 1085 12.67 -27.81 37.78
N ARG A 1086 13.54 -28.39 36.94
CA ARG A 1086 14.26 -29.64 37.24
C ARG A 1086 15.46 -29.44 38.18
N ASN A 1087 16.03 -28.25 38.19
CA ASN A 1087 17.23 -27.91 38.96
C ASN A 1087 16.92 -27.29 40.33
N ARG A 1088 15.64 -27.04 40.63
CA ARG A 1088 15.11 -26.70 41.96
C ARG A 1088 14.41 -27.93 42.54
#